data_AF-A0A9J5WTB6-F1
#
_entry.id   AF-A0A9J5WTB6-F1
#
_cell.length_a   1.000
_cell.length_b   1.000
_cell.length_c   1.000
_cell.angle_alpha   90.00
_cell.angle_beta   90.00
_cell.angle_gamma   90.00
#
_symmetry.space_group_name_H-M   'P 1'
#
loop_
_entity.id
_entity.type
_entity.pdbx_description
1 polymer ?
#
loop_
_entity_poly.entity_id
_entity_poly.type
_entity_poly.pdbx_seq_one_letter_code
_entity_poly.pdbx_strand_id
1 'polypeptide(L)'
;MVCVYFILRIHLWNCTEYVFVVGVSCSHIILRWAWRILNWVWFKPKKLEKCLRQQGFKGSSYKFLFGDVKEMMKMGKEALSKPIDFSHDMIWPRVMPFFHKTINNYAVVIVDPELIREVLTKNYIYQKPPGNPLTRLAANGLAGYEADKWAKHRRIVNPAFHLDKLKHMLPAFQLTSSELLKKWKEIISKEGSEIDVWPYLQTLTSDAISRTAFGSSYEEGKKIFELQKEQMGLLLQVARSLYIPGWRFVPTKTNRRMKQIFNEVGALILGIINKRIKMIEDGEIHDDLLSILLTSNLQQIQQHGHKKFGMSIDEVIEECKLFYLAGEETTSALLVWTMILLSKYPIWQERAREEVLQVFESDEFDYDKLNNLKVVTMILNEVLRLYPSGYFINRVVTKDTKLGSLCLPSGVQLLLGTILLHHDTEIWGDDAMEFNPERFSDGVAKATKGQLVFFPFSWGPRICIGQNFAMLEAKMAIAMILKHYSFELSPSYAHAPHPLLLQPQYGAHLILYKFVPTKTNRRMKQIFNEVGALILGIINKRIKMIEDGEIHDDLLSILLTSNLQQIQQHGHKKFGMSIDEVIEECKLFYLAGQETTSALLVWTMILLCKYPIWQERARQEVLQVFESDEFDYDKLNNLKVVTMILNEVLRLYPSGYFINRVVTKDTKLGNLCLPSGVQLLLGTILLHHDTEIWGDDAMEFNPERFSDGVAKATKGQLVFFPFSWGPRICIGQNLAMLEAKIAIAMILKHYSFGLSPSYAHAPHPLLLQPQYGAHLILYKLEK
;
A
#
# COMPACT_ATOMS: atom_id res chain seq x y z
N MET A 1 -77.33 -34.96 38.86
CA MET A 1 -78.02 -33.67 38.63
C MET A 1 -77.15 -32.49 39.10
N VAL A 2 -75.93 -32.35 38.56
CA VAL A 2 -74.93 -31.32 38.96
C VAL A 2 -74.36 -30.55 37.74
N CYS A 3 -74.85 -30.83 36.52
CA CYS A 3 -74.34 -30.18 35.30
C CYS A 3 -75.09 -28.92 34.84
N VAL A 4 -76.00 -28.34 35.64
CA VAL A 4 -76.78 -27.16 35.21
C VAL A 4 -76.40 -25.87 35.96
N TYR A 5 -75.62 -25.95 37.04
CA TYR A 5 -75.27 -24.76 37.84
C TYR A 5 -74.02 -23.99 37.37
N PHE A 6 -73.23 -24.53 36.44
CA PHE A 6 -71.99 -23.87 35.98
C PHE A 6 -72.14 -23.03 34.71
N ILE A 7 -73.25 -23.15 33.98
CA ILE A 7 -73.46 -22.43 32.70
C ILE A 7 -74.21 -21.10 32.89
N LEU A 8 -74.86 -20.87 34.04
CA LEU A 8 -75.65 -19.66 34.31
C LEU A 8 -74.93 -18.56 35.11
N ARG A 9 -73.65 -18.73 35.48
CA ARG A 9 -72.87 -17.70 36.20
C ARG A 9 -71.92 -16.87 35.32
N ILE A 10 -71.95 -17.06 34.00
CA ILE A 10 -71.15 -16.30 33.01
C ILE A 10 -71.94 -15.11 32.42
N HIS A 11 -73.22 -14.96 32.73
CA HIS A 11 -74.09 -13.90 32.16
C HIS A 11 -74.42 -12.71 33.08
N LEU A 12 -73.56 -12.40 34.05
CA LEU A 12 -73.64 -11.16 34.83
C LEU A 12 -72.24 -10.54 35.03
N TRP A 13 -71.48 -10.40 33.95
CA TRP A 13 -70.54 -9.28 33.88
C TRP A 13 -71.31 -8.13 33.24
N ASN A 14 -71.65 -7.11 34.03
CA ASN A 14 -72.17 -5.88 33.46
C ASN A 14 -71.16 -5.37 32.41
N CYS A 15 -71.62 -4.92 31.24
CA CYS A 15 -70.74 -4.33 30.24
C CYS A 15 -69.82 -3.24 30.83
N THR A 16 -70.27 -2.55 31.90
CA THR A 16 -69.47 -1.59 32.68
C THR A 16 -68.30 -2.22 33.45
N GLU A 17 -68.46 -3.41 34.05
CA GLU A 17 -67.36 -4.10 34.75
C GLU A 17 -66.33 -4.65 33.77
N TYR A 18 -66.76 -5.17 32.62
CA TYR A 18 -65.84 -5.62 31.56
C TYR A 18 -65.05 -4.44 30.96
N VAL A 19 -65.73 -3.32 30.68
CA VAL A 19 -65.08 -2.08 30.21
C VAL A 19 -64.14 -1.51 31.27
N PHE A 20 -64.49 -1.58 32.56
CA PHE A 20 -63.64 -1.12 33.66
C PHE A 20 -62.39 -2.00 33.82
N VAL A 21 -62.53 -3.33 33.82
CA VAL A 21 -61.38 -4.26 33.91
C VAL A 21 -60.46 -4.15 32.70
N VAL A 22 -61.02 -4.01 31.49
CA VAL A 22 -60.24 -3.76 30.26
C VAL A 22 -59.57 -2.38 30.33
N GLY A 23 -60.26 -1.34 30.82
CA GLY A 23 -59.72 0.00 30.99
C GLY A 23 -58.57 0.08 32.02
N VAL A 24 -58.71 -0.59 33.16
CA VAL A 24 -57.66 -0.71 34.19
C VAL A 24 -56.48 -1.52 33.66
N SER A 25 -56.73 -2.60 32.92
CA SER A 25 -55.67 -3.41 32.30
C SER A 25 -54.91 -2.62 31.23
N CYS A 26 -55.63 -1.93 30.35
CA CYS A 26 -55.05 -1.07 29.32
C CYS A 26 -54.25 0.10 29.91
N SER A 27 -54.78 0.78 30.93
CA SER A 27 -54.06 1.86 31.62
C SER A 27 -52.81 1.36 32.34
N HIS A 28 -52.86 0.18 32.98
CA HIS A 28 -51.69 -0.42 33.60
C HIS A 28 -50.61 -0.79 32.57
N ILE A 29 -51.02 -1.32 31.41
CA ILE A 29 -50.12 -1.58 30.27
C ILE A 29 -49.50 -0.27 29.76
N ILE A 30 -50.31 0.77 29.53
CA ILE A 30 -49.85 2.09 29.04
C ILE A 30 -48.86 2.70 30.03
N LEU A 31 -49.16 2.72 31.33
CA LEU A 31 -48.27 3.22 32.37
C LEU A 31 -46.94 2.44 32.41
N ARG A 32 -46.99 1.11 32.27
CA ARG A 32 -45.80 0.27 32.22
C ARG A 32 -44.94 0.57 30.98
N TRP A 33 -45.56 0.82 29.82
CA TRP A 33 -44.86 1.22 28.60
C TRP A 33 -44.30 2.64 28.71
N ALA A 34 -45.07 3.60 29.22
CA ALA A 34 -44.64 4.98 29.46
C ALA A 34 -43.44 5.02 30.41
N TRP A 35 -43.48 4.25 31.51
CA TRP A 35 -42.34 4.11 32.42
C TRP A 35 -41.13 3.47 31.75
N ARG A 36 -41.32 2.40 30.96
CA ARG A 36 -40.23 1.77 30.20
C ARG A 36 -39.58 2.73 29.21
N ILE A 37 -40.38 3.53 28.51
CA ILE A 37 -39.91 4.55 27.56
C ILE A 37 -39.16 5.65 28.32
N LEU A 38 -39.73 6.19 29.39
CA LEU A 38 -39.10 7.23 30.20
C LEU A 38 -37.77 6.75 30.80
N ASN A 39 -37.72 5.51 31.29
CA ASN A 39 -36.50 4.90 31.80
C ASN A 39 -35.46 4.68 30.68
N TRP A 40 -35.88 4.23 29.50
CA TRP A 40 -34.99 4.01 28.35
C TRP A 40 -34.43 5.32 27.78
N VAL A 41 -35.27 6.35 27.61
CA VAL A 41 -34.89 7.61 26.98
C VAL A 41 -34.20 8.55 27.95
N TRP A 42 -34.61 8.63 29.22
CA TRP A 42 -34.12 9.66 30.14
C TRP A 42 -33.29 9.11 31.29
N PHE A 43 -33.88 8.26 32.14
CA PHE A 43 -33.23 7.89 33.40
C PHE A 43 -31.98 7.02 33.20
N LYS A 44 -32.03 6.02 32.31
CA LYS A 44 -30.89 5.14 32.07
C LYS A 44 -29.69 5.90 31.48
N PRO A 45 -29.83 6.71 30.41
CA PRO A 45 -28.71 7.51 29.89
C PRO A 45 -28.14 8.49 30.93
N LYS A 46 -28.99 9.20 31.69
CA LYS A 46 -28.52 10.13 32.73
C LYS A 46 -27.81 9.42 33.89
N LYS A 47 -28.26 8.22 34.28
CA LYS A 47 -27.57 7.40 35.30
C LYS A 47 -26.19 6.97 34.81
N LEU A 48 -26.09 6.53 33.56
CA LEU A 48 -24.81 6.18 32.94
C LEU A 48 -23.88 7.40 32.83
N GLU A 49 -24.38 8.54 32.36
CA GLU A 49 -23.63 9.81 32.29
C GLU A 49 -23.05 10.17 33.66
N LYS A 50 -23.87 10.16 34.71
CA LYS A 50 -23.42 10.48 36.08
C LYS A 50 -22.31 9.53 36.54
N CYS A 51 -22.48 8.23 36.33
CA CYS A 51 -21.51 7.21 36.74
C CYS A 51 -20.18 7.34 36.00
N LEU A 52 -20.20 7.63 34.69
CA LEU A 52 -18.98 7.85 33.91
C LEU A 52 -18.27 9.16 34.31
N ARG A 53 -19.02 10.24 34.56
CA ARG A 53 -18.44 11.51 35.04
C ARG A 53 -17.75 11.37 36.39
N GLN A 54 -18.33 10.58 37.31
CA GLN A 54 -17.72 10.28 38.61
C GLN A 54 -16.39 9.51 38.49
N GLN A 55 -16.16 8.85 37.35
CA GLN A 55 -14.92 8.14 37.03
C GLN A 55 -13.94 8.98 36.20
N GLY A 56 -14.22 10.27 36.00
CA GLY A 56 -13.31 11.21 35.32
C GLY A 56 -13.53 11.37 33.81
N PHE A 57 -14.50 10.67 33.20
CA PHE A 57 -14.80 10.85 31.77
C PHE A 57 -15.45 12.22 31.50
N LYS A 58 -14.86 12.99 30.57
CA LYS A 58 -15.23 14.40 30.26
C LYS A 58 -16.14 14.52 29.04
N GLY A 59 -17.22 13.73 29.00
CA GLY A 59 -18.12 13.63 27.85
C GLY A 59 -19.16 14.74 27.71
N SER A 60 -19.94 14.64 26.64
CA SER A 60 -21.04 15.53 26.27
C SER A 60 -22.19 15.17 27.18
N SER A 61 -22.93 16.17 27.64
CA SER A 61 -24.14 15.84 28.38
C SER A 61 -25.15 15.16 27.46
N TYR A 62 -25.89 14.20 28.03
CA TYR A 62 -26.91 13.49 27.28
C TYR A 62 -27.86 14.47 26.59
N LYS A 63 -27.93 14.42 25.26
CA LYS A 63 -28.89 15.14 24.41
C LYS A 63 -30.05 14.21 24.07
N PHE A 64 -31.27 14.68 24.30
CA PHE A 64 -32.50 13.88 24.17
C PHE A 64 -32.60 13.17 22.81
N LEU A 65 -32.86 11.86 22.85
CA LEU A 65 -32.93 10.91 21.73
C LEU A 65 -31.64 10.83 20.90
N PHE A 66 -31.32 11.88 20.15
CA PHE A 66 -30.32 11.89 19.07
C PHE A 66 -28.87 12.00 19.53
N GLY A 67 -28.61 12.33 20.80
CA GLY A 67 -27.24 12.43 21.31
C GLY A 67 -26.36 13.27 20.37
N ASP A 68 -25.17 12.74 20.07
CA ASP A 68 -24.23 13.32 19.12
C ASP A 68 -24.33 12.72 17.70
N VAL A 69 -25.32 11.86 17.43
CA VAL A 69 -25.46 11.15 16.14
C VAL A 69 -25.55 12.12 14.96
N LYS A 70 -26.25 13.24 15.12
CA LYS A 70 -26.37 14.27 14.07
C LYS A 70 -25.02 14.91 13.72
N GLU A 71 -24.22 15.22 14.74
CA GLU A 71 -22.89 15.82 14.56
C GLU A 71 -21.93 14.79 13.96
N MET A 72 -21.95 13.55 14.45
CA MET A 72 -21.18 12.43 13.91
C MET A 72 -21.50 12.19 12.42
N MET A 73 -22.78 12.23 12.03
CA MET A 73 -23.18 12.11 10.62
C MET A 73 -22.71 13.29 9.76
N LYS A 74 -22.78 14.53 10.29
CA LYS A 74 -22.33 15.73 9.59
C LYS A 74 -20.83 15.65 9.30
N MET A 75 -20.03 15.40 10.34
CA MET A 75 -18.57 15.27 10.22
C MET A 75 -18.17 14.10 9.31
N GLY A 76 -18.89 12.96 9.41
CA GLY A 76 -18.67 11.83 8.52
C GLY A 76 -18.95 12.15 7.05
N LYS A 77 -20.04 12.88 6.74
CA LYS A 77 -20.32 13.34 5.37
C LYS A 77 -19.26 14.30 4.85
N GLU A 78 -18.81 15.24 5.68
CA GLU A 78 -17.76 16.19 5.33
C GLU A 78 -16.44 15.47 5.04
N ALA A 79 -16.03 14.52 5.89
CA ALA A 79 -14.81 13.73 5.68
C ALA A 79 -14.86 12.89 4.39
N LEU A 80 -16.03 12.33 4.05
CA LEU A 80 -16.22 11.50 2.85
C LEU A 80 -16.39 12.31 1.55
N SER A 81 -16.48 13.64 1.62
CA SER A 81 -16.78 14.50 0.45
C SER A 81 -15.60 14.72 -0.50
N LYS A 82 -14.37 14.54 -0.01
CA LYS A 82 -13.13 14.79 -0.76
C LYS A 82 -12.07 13.73 -0.43
N PRO A 83 -11.08 13.47 -1.31
CA PRO A 83 -9.89 12.69 -0.96
C PRO A 83 -9.00 13.43 0.05
N ILE A 84 -8.01 12.73 0.58
CA ILE A 84 -6.96 13.25 1.46
C ILE A 84 -5.60 13.06 0.80
N ASP A 85 -4.58 13.76 1.27
CA ASP A 85 -3.20 13.49 0.87
C ASP A 85 -2.82 12.04 1.25
N PHE A 86 -1.90 11.43 0.48
CA PHE A 86 -1.44 10.07 0.76
C PHE A 86 -0.47 10.06 1.93
N SER A 87 -1.02 10.24 3.13
CA SER A 87 -0.35 10.22 4.42
C SER A 87 -1.16 9.41 5.43
N HIS A 88 -0.47 8.57 6.22
CA HIS A 88 -1.12 7.59 7.10
C HIS A 88 -1.75 8.24 8.35
N ASP A 89 -1.20 9.36 8.82
CA ASP A 89 -1.73 10.17 9.93
C ASP A 89 -3.14 10.71 9.67
N MET A 90 -3.50 10.93 8.40
CA MET A 90 -4.80 11.44 7.99
C MET A 90 -5.90 10.39 7.91
N ILE A 91 -5.57 9.10 8.08
CA ILE A 91 -6.54 8.00 8.00
C ILE A 91 -7.55 8.08 9.16
N TRP A 92 -7.07 8.15 10.40
CA TRP A 92 -7.94 8.20 11.59
C TRP A 92 -8.87 9.43 11.61
N PRO A 93 -8.38 10.67 11.37
CA PRO A 93 -9.22 11.85 11.22
C PRO A 93 -10.28 11.71 10.12
N ARG A 94 -10.00 10.98 9.04
CA ARG A 94 -10.96 10.75 7.95
C ARG A 94 -12.03 9.74 8.32
N VAL A 95 -11.65 8.58 8.86
CA VAL A 95 -12.59 7.47 9.05
C VAL A 95 -13.43 7.62 10.32
N MET A 96 -12.89 8.31 11.33
CA MET A 96 -13.58 8.55 12.61
C MET A 96 -13.44 10.02 13.06
N PRO A 97 -13.88 11.00 12.26
CA PRO A 97 -13.63 12.42 12.51
C PRO A 97 -14.20 12.90 13.84
N PHE A 98 -15.37 12.40 14.22
CA PHE A 98 -16.01 12.72 15.49
C PHE A 98 -15.20 12.20 16.68
N PHE A 99 -14.78 10.93 16.65
CA PHE A 99 -13.97 10.34 17.73
C PHE A 99 -12.58 10.95 17.79
N HIS A 100 -11.94 11.25 16.65
CA HIS A 100 -10.66 11.94 16.61
C HIS A 100 -10.74 13.30 17.32
N LYS A 101 -11.73 14.13 16.99
CA LYS A 101 -11.94 15.44 17.65
C LYS A 101 -12.23 15.31 19.15
N THR A 102 -12.81 14.18 19.56
CA THR A 102 -13.34 13.99 20.91
C THR A 102 -12.54 13.03 21.78
N ILE A 103 -11.43 12.49 21.28
CA ILE A 103 -10.65 11.42 21.93
C ILE A 103 -10.16 11.82 23.33
N ASN A 104 -9.81 13.10 23.51
CA ASN A 104 -9.35 13.65 24.79
C ASN A 104 -10.47 13.89 25.80
N ASN A 105 -11.73 13.66 25.43
CA ASN A 105 -12.87 14.14 26.21
C ASN A 105 -14.06 13.13 26.28
N TYR A 106 -14.45 12.38 25.24
CA TYR A 106 -15.85 11.89 25.14
C TYR A 106 -16.09 10.37 24.96
N ALA A 107 -15.08 9.51 24.79
CA ALA A 107 -15.31 8.07 24.57
C ALA A 107 -14.45 7.20 25.48
N VAL A 108 -14.98 6.07 25.95
CA VAL A 108 -14.18 5.01 26.61
C VAL A 108 -13.43 4.25 25.51
N VAL A 109 -12.50 4.95 24.86
CA VAL A 109 -11.54 4.36 23.94
C VAL A 109 -10.48 3.68 24.80
N ILE A 110 -10.40 2.36 24.71
CA ILE A 110 -9.39 1.60 25.42
C ILE A 110 -8.21 1.41 24.47
N VAL A 111 -7.07 1.98 24.85
CA VAL A 111 -5.77 1.81 24.19
C VAL A 111 -4.76 1.07 25.08
N ASP A 112 -5.06 0.89 26.37
CA ASP A 112 -4.20 0.08 27.24
C ASP A 112 -4.21 -1.41 26.81
N PRO A 113 -3.07 -2.01 26.45
CA PRO A 113 -3.00 -3.38 25.95
C PRO A 113 -3.51 -4.44 26.93
N GLU A 114 -3.35 -4.24 28.25
CA GLU A 114 -3.80 -5.17 29.26
C GLU A 114 -5.32 -5.08 29.49
N LEU A 115 -5.88 -3.86 29.42
CA LEU A 115 -7.33 -3.70 29.42
C LEU A 115 -7.97 -4.29 28.15
N ILE A 116 -7.33 -4.14 26.99
CA ILE A 116 -7.77 -4.78 25.74
C ILE A 116 -7.75 -6.30 25.88
N ARG A 117 -6.66 -6.87 26.43
CA ARG A 117 -6.53 -8.30 26.69
C ARG A 117 -7.68 -8.79 27.57
N GLU A 118 -8.00 -8.08 28.64
CA GLU A 118 -9.12 -8.44 29.51
C GLU A 118 -10.46 -8.42 28.77
N VAL A 119 -10.74 -7.34 28.03
CA VAL A 119 -11.99 -7.16 27.28
C VAL A 119 -12.18 -8.26 26.23
N LEU A 120 -11.12 -8.60 25.50
CA LEU A 120 -11.16 -9.61 24.45
C LEU A 120 -11.21 -11.04 25.01
N THR A 121 -10.69 -11.27 26.23
CA THR A 121 -10.75 -12.57 26.91
C THR A 121 -12.13 -12.85 27.50
N LYS A 122 -12.70 -11.89 28.25
CA LYS A 122 -13.95 -12.07 29.00
C LYS A 122 -15.20 -11.86 28.12
N ASN A 123 -15.30 -12.62 27.03
CA ASN A 123 -16.34 -12.51 25.99
C ASN A 123 -17.80 -12.73 26.47
N TYR A 124 -18.02 -13.33 27.64
CA TYR A 124 -19.36 -13.41 28.25
C TYR A 124 -19.81 -12.07 28.90
N ILE A 125 -18.85 -11.26 29.34
CA ILE A 125 -19.08 -9.95 29.99
C ILE A 125 -19.11 -8.85 28.93
N TYR A 126 -18.15 -8.88 28.01
CA TYR A 126 -18.00 -7.89 26.95
C TYR A 126 -18.51 -8.46 25.63
N GLN A 127 -19.76 -8.13 25.28
CA GLN A 127 -20.44 -8.63 24.07
C GLN A 127 -20.56 -7.53 23.01
N LYS A 128 -21.03 -7.82 21.79
CA LYS A 128 -21.31 -6.76 20.80
C LYS A 128 -22.50 -5.89 21.25
N PRO A 129 -22.47 -4.56 21.03
CA PRO A 129 -23.57 -3.68 21.40
C PRO A 129 -24.85 -4.05 20.63
N PRO A 130 -26.03 -3.99 21.28
CA PRO A 130 -27.31 -4.20 20.60
C PRO A 130 -27.57 -3.04 19.63
N GLY A 131 -27.42 -3.30 18.33
CA GLY A 131 -27.69 -2.34 17.26
C GLY A 131 -29.13 -2.38 16.74
N ASN A 132 -29.36 -1.73 15.60
CA ASN A 132 -30.63 -1.84 14.89
C ASN A 132 -30.89 -3.31 14.51
N PRO A 133 -32.03 -3.93 14.90
CA PRO A 133 -32.31 -5.33 14.62
C PRO A 133 -32.28 -5.70 13.13
N LEU A 134 -32.48 -4.72 12.24
CA LEU A 134 -32.37 -4.91 10.80
C LEU A 134 -30.95 -5.27 10.35
N THR A 135 -29.91 -4.94 11.14
CA THR A 135 -28.53 -5.34 10.82
C THR A 135 -28.32 -6.85 10.87
N ARG A 136 -29.15 -7.58 11.62
CA ARG A 136 -29.14 -9.04 11.67
C ARG A 136 -29.66 -9.69 10.39
N LEU A 137 -30.27 -8.93 9.47
CA LEU A 137 -30.72 -9.44 8.17
C LEU A 137 -29.57 -9.61 7.17
N ALA A 138 -28.38 -9.09 7.44
CA ALA A 138 -27.27 -9.21 6.50
C ALA A 138 -26.59 -10.58 6.56
N ALA A 139 -25.96 -10.84 7.70
CA ALA A 139 -25.47 -12.14 8.09
C ALA A 139 -25.38 -12.10 9.62
N ASN A 140 -26.13 -12.98 10.30
CA ASN A 140 -25.98 -13.11 11.74
C ASN A 140 -24.76 -14.00 12.01
N GLY A 141 -24.87 -15.31 11.73
CA GLY A 141 -23.78 -16.28 11.79
C GLY A 141 -22.89 -16.21 13.04
N LEU A 142 -21.72 -16.84 12.97
CA LEU A 142 -20.72 -16.86 14.02
C LEU A 142 -20.31 -15.44 14.47
N ALA A 143 -20.30 -14.47 13.55
CA ALA A 143 -19.96 -13.09 13.83
C ALA A 143 -20.98 -12.39 14.75
N GLY A 144 -22.27 -12.70 14.63
CA GLY A 144 -23.36 -12.04 15.35
C GLY A 144 -23.82 -12.75 16.62
N TYR A 145 -23.58 -14.05 16.75
CA TYR A 145 -23.92 -14.81 17.96
C TYR A 145 -23.06 -14.40 19.16
N GLU A 146 -23.56 -14.64 20.37
CA GLU A 146 -22.87 -14.35 21.64
C GLU A 146 -23.01 -15.55 22.61
N ALA A 147 -22.16 -15.57 23.64
CA ALA A 147 -22.18 -16.58 24.72
C ALA A 147 -22.25 -18.03 24.20
N ASP A 148 -23.10 -18.88 24.79
CA ASP A 148 -23.17 -20.31 24.50
C ASP A 148 -23.55 -20.62 23.04
N LYS A 149 -24.39 -19.77 22.44
CA LYS A 149 -24.73 -19.92 21.01
C LYS A 149 -23.50 -19.70 20.14
N TRP A 150 -22.70 -18.67 20.43
CA TRP A 150 -21.42 -18.50 19.74
C TRP A 150 -20.47 -19.68 19.98
N ALA A 151 -20.34 -20.14 21.23
CA ALA A 151 -19.42 -21.25 21.56
C ALA A 151 -19.79 -22.54 20.79
N LYS A 152 -21.09 -22.86 20.71
CA LYS A 152 -21.61 -23.98 19.91
C LYS A 152 -21.20 -23.86 18.45
N HIS A 153 -21.47 -22.72 17.83
CA HIS A 153 -21.17 -22.50 16.41
C HIS A 153 -19.66 -22.48 16.15
N ARG A 154 -18.87 -21.83 17.02
CA ARG A 154 -17.40 -21.79 16.89
C ARG A 154 -16.81 -23.19 16.91
N ARG A 155 -17.30 -24.06 17.81
CA ARG A 155 -16.85 -25.45 17.92
C ARG A 155 -17.14 -26.26 16.66
N ILE A 156 -18.31 -26.08 16.05
CA ILE A 156 -18.71 -26.81 14.84
C ILE A 156 -17.98 -26.29 13.59
N VAL A 157 -17.74 -24.97 13.50
CA VAL A 157 -17.12 -24.35 12.31
C VAL A 157 -15.60 -24.47 12.32
N ASN A 158 -14.94 -24.44 13.50
CA ASN A 158 -13.47 -24.47 13.62
C ASN A 158 -12.74 -25.51 12.77
N PRO A 159 -13.18 -26.78 12.69
CA PRO A 159 -12.47 -27.80 11.90
C PRO A 159 -12.30 -27.44 10.43
N ALA A 160 -13.22 -26.66 9.86
CA ALA A 160 -13.16 -26.23 8.45
C ALA A 160 -12.00 -25.27 8.16
N PHE A 161 -11.50 -24.57 9.18
CA PHE A 161 -10.41 -23.59 9.07
C PHE A 161 -9.08 -24.07 9.66
N HIS A 162 -8.95 -25.37 9.96
CA HIS A 162 -7.68 -25.97 10.34
C HIS A 162 -6.71 -25.97 9.16
N LEU A 163 -5.40 -25.83 9.43
CA LEU A 163 -4.37 -25.72 8.40
C LEU A 163 -4.38 -26.89 7.42
N ASP A 164 -4.58 -28.12 7.89
CA ASP A 164 -4.63 -29.30 7.02
C ASP A 164 -5.79 -29.25 6.02
N LYS A 165 -6.91 -28.60 6.38
CA LYS A 165 -8.04 -28.38 5.48
C LYS A 165 -7.80 -27.23 4.50
N LEU A 166 -7.12 -26.18 4.94
CA LEU A 166 -6.74 -25.06 4.08
C LEU A 166 -5.75 -25.47 2.98
N LYS A 167 -4.89 -26.47 3.21
CA LYS A 167 -3.98 -27.02 2.19
C LYS A 167 -4.73 -27.55 0.96
N HIS A 168 -5.90 -28.15 1.15
CA HIS A 168 -6.74 -28.64 0.05
C HIS A 168 -7.40 -27.52 -0.78
N MET A 169 -7.38 -26.28 -0.28
CA MET A 169 -7.97 -25.12 -0.95
C MET A 169 -6.99 -24.37 -1.87
N LEU A 170 -5.68 -24.65 -1.77
CA LEU A 170 -4.65 -23.98 -2.57
C LEU A 170 -4.87 -24.05 -4.09
N PRO A 171 -5.29 -25.19 -4.68
CA PRO A 171 -5.55 -25.25 -6.12
C PRO A 171 -6.63 -24.26 -6.57
N ALA A 172 -7.64 -24.01 -5.73
CA ALA A 172 -8.68 -23.04 -6.03
C ALA A 172 -8.14 -21.61 -6.02
N PHE A 173 -7.33 -21.23 -5.02
CA PHE A 173 -6.68 -19.92 -4.98
C PHE A 173 -5.76 -19.68 -6.19
N GLN A 174 -5.06 -20.74 -6.62
CA GLN A 174 -4.14 -20.66 -7.76
C GLN A 174 -4.92 -20.47 -9.06
N LEU A 175 -6.03 -21.18 -9.20
CA LEU A 175 -6.91 -21.07 -10.36
C LEU A 175 -7.52 -19.66 -10.46
N THR A 176 -8.07 -19.12 -9.37
CA THR A 176 -8.69 -17.78 -9.38
C THR A 176 -7.66 -16.70 -9.70
N SER A 177 -6.45 -16.82 -9.14
CA SER A 177 -5.31 -15.94 -9.45
C SER A 177 -4.87 -16.08 -10.92
N SER A 178 -4.83 -17.29 -11.46
CA SER A 178 -4.48 -17.53 -12.87
C SER A 178 -5.50 -16.89 -13.83
N GLU A 179 -6.79 -16.96 -13.51
CA GLU A 179 -7.86 -16.34 -14.28
C GLU A 179 -7.77 -14.80 -14.26
N LEU A 180 -7.43 -14.21 -13.11
CA LEU A 180 -7.11 -12.78 -13.01
C LEU A 180 -5.97 -12.39 -13.97
N LEU A 181 -4.84 -13.12 -13.90
CA LEU A 181 -3.67 -12.82 -14.72
C LEU A 181 -3.96 -13.00 -16.22
N LYS A 182 -4.80 -13.96 -16.59
CA LYS A 182 -5.27 -14.14 -17.98
C LYS A 182 -6.04 -12.93 -18.47
N LYS A 183 -7.00 -12.42 -17.69
CA LYS A 183 -7.75 -11.19 -18.02
C LYS A 183 -6.81 -10.00 -18.17
N TRP A 184 -5.87 -9.84 -17.24
CA TRP A 184 -4.86 -8.78 -17.30
C TRP A 184 -3.95 -8.90 -18.53
N LYS A 185 -3.61 -10.12 -18.95
CA LYS A 185 -2.78 -10.36 -20.14
C LYS A 185 -3.44 -9.84 -21.41
N GLU A 186 -4.77 -9.92 -21.49
CA GLU A 186 -5.58 -9.48 -22.63
C GLU A 186 -5.72 -7.95 -22.71
N ILE A 187 -5.81 -7.27 -21.56
CA ILE A 187 -6.07 -5.81 -21.50
C ILE A 187 -4.80 -4.96 -21.36
N ILE A 188 -3.72 -5.48 -20.79
CA ILE A 188 -2.50 -4.71 -20.51
C ILE A 188 -1.57 -4.68 -21.73
N SER A 189 -1.22 -3.48 -22.18
CA SER A 189 -0.29 -3.26 -23.30
C SER A 189 1.18 -3.54 -22.92
N LYS A 190 2.11 -3.50 -23.89
CA LYS A 190 3.55 -3.59 -23.60
C LYS A 190 4.09 -2.33 -22.92
N GLU A 191 3.51 -1.17 -23.19
CA GLU A 191 3.94 0.15 -22.69
C GLU A 191 3.34 0.49 -21.32
N GLY A 192 2.49 -0.39 -20.80
CA GLY A 192 1.76 -0.19 -19.56
C GLY A 192 0.30 0.19 -19.81
N SER A 193 -0.55 0.00 -18.81
CA SER A 193 -1.96 0.38 -18.88
C SER A 193 -2.47 0.79 -17.50
N GLU A 194 -3.13 1.95 -17.44
CA GLU A 194 -3.84 2.37 -16.24
C GLU A 194 -5.11 1.55 -16.09
N ILE A 195 -5.28 0.94 -14.92
CA ILE A 195 -6.48 0.19 -14.55
C ILE A 195 -6.87 0.47 -13.10
N ASP A 196 -8.17 0.51 -12.82
CA ASP A 196 -8.65 0.34 -11.44
C ASP A 196 -8.54 -1.15 -11.08
N VAL A 197 -7.55 -1.50 -10.26
CA VAL A 197 -7.34 -2.91 -9.87
C VAL A 197 -8.40 -3.42 -8.90
N TRP A 198 -9.15 -2.52 -8.24
CA TRP A 198 -10.01 -2.88 -7.12
C TRP A 198 -11.12 -3.89 -7.49
N PRO A 199 -11.93 -3.66 -8.55
CA PRO A 199 -12.98 -4.60 -8.96
C PRO A 199 -12.45 -5.99 -9.34
N TYR A 200 -11.23 -6.06 -9.87
CA TYR A 200 -10.59 -7.33 -10.24
C TYR A 200 -10.19 -8.13 -8.99
N LEU A 201 -9.67 -7.46 -7.96
CA LEU A 201 -9.34 -8.10 -6.69
C LEU A 201 -10.59 -8.54 -5.93
N GLN A 202 -11.68 -7.76 -5.96
CA GLN A 202 -12.98 -8.19 -5.42
C GLN A 202 -13.42 -9.48 -6.11
N THR A 203 -13.42 -9.50 -7.45
CA THR A 203 -13.79 -10.69 -8.23
C THR A 203 -12.92 -11.90 -7.89
N LEU A 204 -11.59 -11.73 -7.74
CA LEU A 204 -10.68 -12.80 -7.34
C LEU A 204 -11.09 -13.41 -6.01
N THR A 205 -11.36 -12.58 -5.00
CA THR A 205 -11.71 -13.06 -3.65
C THR A 205 -13.12 -13.64 -3.57
N SER A 206 -14.08 -13.11 -4.35
CA SER A 206 -15.41 -13.69 -4.50
C SER A 206 -15.36 -15.08 -5.14
N ASP A 207 -14.52 -15.27 -6.16
CA ASP A 207 -14.36 -16.57 -6.81
C ASP A 207 -13.64 -17.56 -5.89
N ALA A 208 -12.59 -17.10 -5.19
CA ALA A 208 -11.85 -17.92 -4.24
C ALA A 208 -12.78 -18.47 -3.16
N ILE A 209 -13.54 -17.61 -2.46
CA ILE A 209 -14.47 -18.08 -1.43
C ILE A 209 -15.59 -18.97 -2.00
N SER A 210 -16.08 -18.69 -3.21
CA SER A 210 -17.11 -19.54 -3.86
C SER A 210 -16.60 -20.96 -4.07
N ARG A 211 -15.38 -21.11 -4.61
CA ARG A 211 -14.77 -22.41 -4.89
C ARG A 211 -14.39 -23.15 -3.62
N THR A 212 -13.73 -22.47 -2.67
CA THR A 212 -13.20 -23.12 -1.47
C THR A 212 -14.26 -23.37 -0.41
N ALA A 213 -15.27 -22.50 -0.31
CA ALA A 213 -16.31 -22.65 0.70
C ALA A 213 -17.48 -23.51 0.23
N PHE A 214 -17.84 -23.44 -1.05
CA PHE A 214 -19.09 -24.01 -1.55
C PHE A 214 -18.90 -24.99 -2.70
N GLY A 215 -17.67 -25.18 -3.21
CA GLY A 215 -17.39 -25.98 -4.40
C GLY A 215 -18.06 -25.44 -5.67
N SER A 216 -18.45 -24.17 -5.65
CA SER A 216 -19.16 -23.50 -6.74
C SER A 216 -18.25 -22.50 -7.46
N SER A 217 -18.60 -22.15 -8.70
CA SER A 217 -17.92 -21.06 -9.41
C SER A 217 -18.45 -19.70 -8.97
N TYR A 218 -17.65 -18.63 -9.18
CA TYR A 218 -18.12 -17.25 -9.01
C TYR A 218 -19.48 -16.98 -9.67
N GLU A 219 -19.74 -17.54 -10.86
CA GLU A 219 -21.00 -17.30 -11.57
C GLU A 219 -22.23 -17.86 -10.81
N GLU A 220 -22.07 -18.95 -10.07
CA GLU A 220 -23.14 -19.48 -9.20
C GLU A 220 -23.38 -18.57 -7.98
N GLY A 221 -22.31 -17.96 -7.45
CA GLY A 221 -22.37 -17.06 -6.28
C GLY A 221 -22.64 -15.59 -6.60
N LYS A 222 -22.49 -15.15 -7.86
CA LYS A 222 -22.51 -13.75 -8.28
C LYS A 222 -23.75 -13.00 -7.81
N LYS A 223 -24.92 -13.61 -7.94
CA LYS A 223 -26.18 -13.01 -7.49
C LYS A 223 -26.22 -12.79 -5.98
N ILE A 224 -25.62 -13.68 -5.20
CA ILE A 224 -25.52 -13.56 -3.74
C ILE A 224 -24.66 -12.34 -3.39
N PHE A 225 -23.48 -12.20 -4.02
CA PHE A 225 -22.59 -11.06 -3.78
C PHE A 225 -23.21 -9.71 -4.15
N GLU A 226 -23.85 -9.61 -5.32
CA GLU A 226 -24.55 -8.40 -5.75
C GLU A 226 -25.62 -7.97 -4.73
N LEU A 227 -26.43 -8.93 -4.27
CA LEU A 227 -27.47 -8.70 -3.28
C LEU A 227 -26.89 -8.31 -1.91
N GLN A 228 -25.81 -8.96 -1.46
CA GLN A 228 -25.15 -8.65 -0.19
C GLN A 228 -24.49 -7.26 -0.22
N LYS A 229 -23.89 -6.86 -1.36
CA LYS A 229 -23.32 -5.52 -1.57
C LYS A 229 -24.41 -4.44 -1.51
N GLU A 230 -25.55 -4.65 -2.18
CA GLU A 230 -26.71 -3.76 -2.04
C GLU A 230 -27.19 -3.70 -0.59
N GLN A 231 -27.28 -4.86 0.08
CA GLN A 231 -27.70 -4.94 1.47
C GLN A 231 -26.80 -4.14 2.39
N MET A 232 -25.48 -4.24 2.22
CA MET A 232 -24.49 -3.49 3.00
C MET A 232 -24.66 -1.96 2.83
N GLY A 233 -24.97 -1.50 1.61
CA GLY A 233 -25.32 -0.10 1.36
C GLY A 233 -26.56 0.35 2.15
N LEU A 234 -27.60 -0.49 2.22
CA LEU A 234 -28.81 -0.21 3.02
C LEU A 234 -28.52 -0.26 4.53
N LEU A 235 -27.69 -1.19 4.98
CA LEU A 235 -27.27 -1.29 6.38
C LEU A 235 -26.58 -0.02 6.86
N LEU A 236 -25.71 0.57 6.04
CA LEU A 236 -25.05 1.83 6.35
C LEU A 236 -26.03 2.97 6.60
N GLN A 237 -27.10 3.05 5.81
CA GLN A 237 -28.16 4.05 6.00
C GLN A 237 -28.87 3.83 7.33
N VAL A 238 -29.16 2.57 7.67
CA VAL A 238 -29.90 2.20 8.87
C VAL A 238 -29.03 2.29 10.14
N ALA A 239 -27.74 1.96 10.07
CA ALA A 239 -26.78 2.05 11.18
C ALA A 239 -26.50 3.50 11.59
N ARG A 240 -26.67 4.45 10.68
CA ARG A 240 -26.59 5.90 10.94
C ARG A 240 -27.87 6.48 11.57
N SER A 241 -28.91 5.66 11.77
CA SER A 241 -30.18 6.07 12.37
C SER A 241 -30.38 5.48 13.77
N LEU A 242 -31.06 6.21 14.64
CA LEU A 242 -31.50 5.64 15.91
C LEU A 242 -32.60 4.62 15.68
N TYR A 243 -32.39 3.42 16.21
CA TYR A 243 -33.43 2.41 16.21
C TYR A 243 -34.50 2.75 17.25
N ILE A 244 -35.72 3.02 16.78
CA ILE A 244 -36.90 3.13 17.63
C ILE A 244 -37.54 1.74 17.75
N PRO A 245 -37.76 1.21 18.97
CA PRO A 245 -38.39 -0.08 19.16
C PRO A 245 -39.69 -0.23 18.36
N GLY A 246 -39.83 -1.33 17.62
CA GLY A 246 -40.99 -1.60 16.76
C GLY A 246 -40.85 -1.11 15.31
N TRP A 247 -39.95 -0.16 15.00
CA TRP A 247 -39.78 0.36 13.64
C TRP A 247 -39.32 -0.68 12.61
N ARG A 248 -38.73 -1.79 13.06
CA ARG A 248 -38.36 -2.93 12.20
C ARG A 248 -39.58 -3.60 11.52
N PHE A 249 -40.77 -3.40 12.08
CA PHE A 249 -42.02 -3.93 11.55
C PHE A 249 -42.72 -2.94 10.61
N VAL A 250 -42.34 -1.66 10.65
CA VAL A 250 -42.86 -0.64 9.73
C VAL A 250 -42.36 -0.97 8.32
N PRO A 251 -43.27 -1.08 7.32
CA PRO A 251 -42.92 -1.54 5.99
C PRO A 251 -42.34 -0.41 5.13
N THR A 252 -41.27 0.24 5.60
CA THR A 252 -40.52 1.25 4.83
C THR A 252 -39.89 0.61 3.57
N LYS A 253 -39.57 1.42 2.55
CA LYS A 253 -38.89 0.93 1.33
C LYS A 253 -37.61 0.15 1.67
N THR A 254 -36.77 0.72 2.55
CA THR A 254 -35.54 0.08 3.05
C THR A 254 -35.82 -1.24 3.77
N ASN A 255 -36.78 -1.27 4.71
CA ASN A 255 -37.09 -2.49 5.46
C ASN A 255 -37.65 -3.60 4.55
N ARG A 256 -38.50 -3.24 3.57
CA ARG A 256 -39.03 -4.18 2.58
C ARG A 256 -37.91 -4.75 1.72
N ARG A 257 -37.04 -3.89 1.16
CA ARG A 257 -35.93 -4.35 0.31
C ARG A 257 -34.93 -5.22 1.07
N MET A 258 -34.57 -4.84 2.30
CA MET A 258 -33.69 -5.66 3.13
C MET A 258 -34.27 -7.05 3.44
N LYS A 259 -35.59 -7.15 3.68
CA LYS A 259 -36.26 -8.44 3.88
C LYS A 259 -36.34 -9.26 2.59
N GLN A 260 -36.59 -8.61 1.45
CA GLN A 260 -36.56 -9.27 0.14
C GLN A 260 -35.18 -9.87 -0.14
N ILE A 261 -34.12 -9.07 0.02
CA ILE A 261 -32.73 -9.53 -0.14
C ILE A 261 -32.43 -10.70 0.81
N PHE A 262 -32.79 -10.59 2.09
CA PHE A 262 -32.58 -11.66 3.07
C PHE A 262 -33.24 -12.99 2.65
N ASN A 263 -34.47 -12.94 2.14
CA ASN A 263 -35.19 -14.12 1.68
C ASN A 263 -34.59 -14.69 0.39
N GLU A 264 -34.25 -13.82 -0.57
CA GLU A 264 -33.67 -14.21 -1.86
C GLU A 264 -32.30 -14.89 -1.67
N VAL A 265 -31.40 -14.26 -0.92
CA VAL A 265 -30.10 -14.84 -0.57
C VAL A 265 -30.26 -16.14 0.23
N GLY A 266 -31.21 -16.18 1.18
CA GLY A 266 -31.52 -17.40 1.93
C GLY A 266 -31.95 -18.57 1.05
N ALA A 267 -32.79 -18.30 0.04
CA ALA A 267 -33.26 -19.33 -0.90
C ALA A 267 -32.12 -19.84 -1.81
N LEU A 268 -31.27 -18.94 -2.31
CA LEU A 268 -30.11 -19.31 -3.14
C LEU A 268 -29.14 -20.21 -2.37
N ILE A 269 -28.78 -19.80 -1.14
CA ILE A 269 -27.89 -20.57 -0.26
C ILE A 269 -28.51 -21.92 0.12
N LEU A 270 -29.81 -21.97 0.41
CA LEU A 270 -30.50 -23.23 0.68
C LEU A 270 -30.42 -24.19 -0.52
N GLY A 271 -30.49 -23.67 -1.75
CA GLY A 271 -30.26 -24.45 -2.96
C GLY A 271 -28.88 -25.11 -2.98
N ILE A 272 -27.82 -24.34 -2.67
CA ILE A 272 -26.44 -24.84 -2.58
C ILE A 272 -26.31 -25.90 -1.47
N ILE A 273 -26.88 -25.64 -0.29
CA ILE A 273 -26.83 -26.58 0.84
C ILE A 273 -27.55 -27.89 0.48
N ASN A 274 -28.73 -27.83 -0.13
CA ASN A 274 -29.48 -29.03 -0.51
C ASN A 274 -28.76 -29.85 -1.58
N LYS A 275 -28.12 -29.18 -2.56
CA LYS A 275 -27.26 -29.87 -3.54
C LYS A 275 -26.13 -30.60 -2.83
N ARG A 276 -25.49 -29.95 -1.86
CA ARG A 276 -24.39 -30.54 -1.10
C ARG A 276 -24.81 -31.72 -0.23
N ILE A 277 -25.93 -31.61 0.47
CA ILE A 277 -26.45 -32.70 1.31
C ILE A 277 -26.67 -33.96 0.46
N LYS A 278 -27.27 -33.83 -0.72
CA LYS A 278 -27.47 -34.97 -1.64
C LYS A 278 -26.15 -35.62 -2.04
N MET A 279 -25.15 -34.82 -2.42
CA MET A 279 -23.82 -35.34 -2.80
C MET A 279 -23.16 -36.12 -1.64
N ILE A 280 -23.30 -35.66 -0.40
CA ILE A 280 -22.81 -36.36 0.79
C ILE A 280 -23.58 -37.68 1.02
N GLU A 281 -24.90 -37.67 0.83
CA GLU A 281 -25.75 -38.87 0.94
C GLU A 281 -25.40 -39.92 -0.13
N ASP A 282 -25.02 -39.46 -1.32
CA ASP A 282 -24.57 -40.31 -2.45
C ASP A 282 -23.13 -40.84 -2.27
N GLY A 283 -22.45 -40.48 -1.17
CA GLY A 283 -21.11 -40.95 -0.83
C GLY A 283 -19.96 -40.17 -1.49
N GLU A 284 -20.25 -39.00 -2.08
CA GLU A 284 -19.22 -38.15 -2.65
C GLU A 284 -18.38 -37.46 -1.57
N ILE A 285 -17.05 -37.56 -1.69
CA ILE A 285 -16.11 -36.91 -0.78
C ILE A 285 -15.74 -35.54 -1.34
N HIS A 286 -15.99 -34.50 -0.55
CA HIS A 286 -15.61 -33.12 -0.85
C HIS A 286 -14.97 -32.47 0.37
N ASP A 287 -13.89 -31.73 0.15
CA ASP A 287 -13.09 -31.09 1.21
C ASP A 287 -13.29 -29.57 1.30
N ASP A 288 -14.39 -29.03 0.77
CA ASP A 288 -14.74 -27.61 0.95
C ASP A 288 -15.37 -27.28 2.32
N LEU A 289 -15.40 -25.99 2.67
CA LEU A 289 -15.86 -25.54 3.99
C LEU A 289 -17.30 -25.99 4.29
N LEU A 290 -18.21 -25.95 3.32
CA LEU A 290 -19.60 -26.35 3.51
C LEU A 290 -19.71 -27.85 3.80
N SER A 291 -18.98 -28.70 3.07
CA SER A 291 -18.93 -30.13 3.30
C SER A 291 -18.40 -30.45 4.71
N ILE A 292 -17.30 -29.80 5.12
CA ILE A 292 -16.72 -29.98 6.45
C ILE A 292 -17.68 -29.47 7.54
N LEU A 293 -18.36 -28.35 7.31
CA LEU A 293 -19.37 -27.79 8.22
C LEU A 293 -20.53 -28.76 8.44
N LEU A 294 -21.10 -29.30 7.36
CA LEU A 294 -22.22 -30.24 7.41
C LEU A 294 -21.80 -31.55 8.11
N THR A 295 -20.64 -32.12 7.76
CA THR A 295 -20.12 -33.33 8.40
C THR A 295 -19.81 -33.10 9.88
N SER A 296 -19.16 -31.99 10.24
CA SER A 296 -18.89 -31.64 11.65
C SER A 296 -20.19 -31.46 12.44
N ASN A 297 -21.20 -30.84 11.83
CA ASN A 297 -22.51 -30.67 12.46
C ASN A 297 -23.19 -32.03 12.74
N LEU A 298 -23.17 -32.93 11.76
CA LEU A 298 -23.72 -34.29 11.92
C LEU A 298 -22.99 -35.07 13.01
N GLN A 299 -21.66 -35.01 13.04
CA GLN A 299 -20.85 -35.66 14.08
C GLN A 299 -21.19 -35.15 15.48
N GLN A 300 -21.38 -33.83 15.65
CA GLN A 300 -21.75 -33.24 16.94
C GLN A 300 -23.14 -33.69 17.42
N ILE A 301 -24.08 -33.88 16.49
CA ILE A 301 -25.42 -34.41 16.80
C ILE A 301 -25.33 -35.88 17.22
N GLN A 302 -24.54 -36.69 16.49
CA GLN A 302 -24.35 -38.11 16.76
C GLN A 302 -23.62 -38.37 18.09
N GLN A 303 -22.50 -37.69 18.33
CA GLN A 303 -21.68 -37.85 19.55
C GLN A 303 -22.45 -37.58 20.85
N HIS A 304 -23.40 -36.65 20.82
CA HIS A 304 -24.19 -36.28 21.99
C HIS A 304 -25.62 -36.84 21.98
N GLY A 305 -26.00 -37.61 20.94
CA GLY A 305 -27.31 -38.26 20.82
C GLY A 305 -28.51 -37.30 20.73
N HIS A 306 -28.31 -35.99 20.51
CA HIS A 306 -29.40 -35.02 20.52
C HIS A 306 -29.14 -33.84 19.58
N LYS A 307 -30.15 -33.49 18.75
CA LYS A 307 -30.10 -32.39 17.77
C LYS A 307 -29.75 -31.00 18.35
N LYS A 308 -29.89 -30.79 19.67
CA LYS A 308 -29.63 -29.49 20.33
C LYS A 308 -28.15 -29.11 20.31
N PHE A 309 -27.25 -30.09 20.15
CA PHE A 309 -25.82 -29.89 20.09
C PHE A 309 -25.31 -29.51 18.70
N GLY A 310 -26.14 -29.65 17.66
CA GLY A 310 -25.87 -29.19 16.31
C GLY A 310 -26.52 -27.85 15.95
N MET A 311 -26.39 -27.48 14.68
CA MET A 311 -27.01 -26.34 14.01
C MET A 311 -28.25 -26.77 13.24
N SER A 312 -29.30 -25.94 13.29
CA SER A 312 -30.43 -26.06 12.36
C SER A 312 -30.04 -25.65 10.93
N ILE A 313 -30.87 -25.99 9.95
CA ILE A 313 -30.64 -25.57 8.55
C ILE A 313 -30.59 -24.04 8.42
N ASP A 314 -31.46 -23.31 9.12
CA ASP A 314 -31.44 -21.85 9.17
C ASP A 314 -30.13 -21.32 9.78
N GLU A 315 -29.62 -22.00 10.81
CA GLU A 315 -28.33 -21.66 11.41
C GLU A 315 -27.17 -21.89 10.43
N VAL A 316 -27.20 -22.96 9.62
CA VAL A 316 -26.22 -23.22 8.56
C VAL A 316 -26.32 -22.16 7.45
N ILE A 317 -27.53 -21.76 7.04
CA ILE A 317 -27.74 -20.68 6.06
C ILE A 317 -27.09 -19.37 6.56
N GLU A 318 -27.27 -19.04 7.83
CA GLU A 318 -26.67 -17.84 8.42
C GLU A 318 -25.13 -17.90 8.48
N GLU A 319 -24.52 -19.07 8.68
CA GLU A 319 -23.07 -19.23 8.55
C GLU A 319 -22.60 -19.07 7.10
N CYS A 320 -23.34 -19.63 6.13
CA CYS A 320 -23.00 -19.52 4.72
C CYS A 320 -23.09 -18.06 4.23
N LYS A 321 -24.11 -17.30 4.66
CA LYS A 321 -24.21 -15.85 4.38
C LYS A 321 -22.99 -15.11 4.91
N LEU A 322 -22.51 -15.48 6.10
CA LEU A 322 -21.33 -14.88 6.71
C LEU A 322 -20.07 -15.22 5.94
N PHE A 323 -19.89 -16.46 5.46
CA PHE A 323 -18.69 -16.84 4.70
C PHE A 323 -18.58 -16.07 3.38
N TYR A 324 -19.68 -15.95 2.63
CA TYR A 324 -19.72 -15.14 1.41
C TYR A 324 -19.31 -13.68 1.69
N LEU A 325 -19.88 -13.07 2.72
CA LEU A 325 -19.63 -11.67 3.04
C LEU A 325 -18.23 -11.41 3.62
N ALA A 326 -17.77 -12.26 4.55
CA ALA A 326 -16.52 -12.05 5.26
C ALA A 326 -15.29 -12.44 4.43
N GLY A 327 -15.39 -13.46 3.57
CA GLY A 327 -14.29 -13.97 2.76
C GLY A 327 -13.87 -13.08 1.60
N GLU A 328 -14.81 -12.30 1.04
CA GLU A 328 -14.53 -11.41 -0.10
C GLU A 328 -13.96 -10.05 0.34
N GLU A 329 -14.78 -9.23 1.01
CA GLU A 329 -14.53 -7.80 1.18
C GLU A 329 -13.28 -7.52 2.05
N THR A 330 -12.97 -8.42 2.98
CA THR A 330 -11.83 -8.22 3.90
C THR A 330 -10.48 -8.58 3.27
N THR A 331 -10.39 -9.70 2.55
CA THR A 331 -9.15 -10.11 1.87
C THR A 331 -8.86 -9.22 0.67
N SER A 332 -9.89 -8.82 -0.08
CA SER A 332 -9.71 -7.87 -1.17
C SER A 332 -9.12 -6.56 -0.62
N ALA A 333 -9.63 -6.02 0.49
CA ALA A 333 -9.11 -4.79 1.08
C ALA A 333 -7.61 -4.90 1.43
N LEU A 334 -7.17 -6.05 1.96
CA LEU A 334 -5.76 -6.33 2.21
C LEU A 334 -4.95 -6.32 0.89
N LEU A 335 -5.42 -7.00 -0.15
CA LEU A 335 -4.75 -7.07 -1.45
C LEU A 335 -4.60 -5.70 -2.10
N VAL A 336 -5.66 -4.88 -2.09
CA VAL A 336 -5.64 -3.59 -2.77
C VAL A 336 -4.73 -2.60 -2.05
N TRP A 337 -4.74 -2.55 -0.72
CA TRP A 337 -3.79 -1.72 0.02
C TRP A 337 -2.36 -2.21 -0.11
N THR A 338 -2.16 -3.53 -0.25
CA THR A 338 -0.84 -4.08 -0.56
C THR A 338 -0.34 -3.57 -1.91
N MET A 339 -1.16 -3.63 -2.97
CA MET A 339 -0.78 -3.11 -4.28
C MET A 339 -0.56 -1.58 -4.28
N ILE A 340 -1.40 -0.81 -3.57
CA ILE A 340 -1.25 0.65 -3.43
C ILE A 340 0.04 1.02 -2.68
N LEU A 341 0.42 0.26 -1.66
CA LEU A 341 1.66 0.52 -0.93
C LEU A 341 2.88 0.07 -1.75
N LEU A 342 2.85 -1.10 -2.37
CA LEU A 342 3.95 -1.55 -3.22
C LEU A 342 4.16 -0.70 -4.48
N SER A 343 3.13 0.00 -4.97
CA SER A 343 3.27 0.97 -6.05
C SER A 343 3.91 2.28 -5.61
N LYS A 344 3.70 2.68 -4.34
CA LYS A 344 4.36 3.83 -3.71
C LYS A 344 5.81 3.52 -3.29
N TYR A 345 6.08 2.28 -2.89
CA TYR A 345 7.37 1.82 -2.37
C TYR A 345 7.96 0.72 -3.27
N PRO A 346 8.51 1.07 -4.45
CA PRO A 346 8.95 0.10 -5.46
C PRO A 346 10.08 -0.81 -4.97
N ILE A 347 10.88 -0.37 -4.00
CA ILE A 347 11.94 -1.20 -3.37
C ILE A 347 11.35 -2.45 -2.70
N TRP A 348 10.21 -2.32 -2.01
CA TRP A 348 9.52 -3.44 -1.38
C TRP A 348 8.82 -4.33 -2.41
N GLN A 349 8.30 -3.75 -3.48
CA GLN A 349 7.73 -4.52 -4.59
C GLN A 349 8.78 -5.43 -5.21
N GLU A 350 10.02 -4.93 -5.37
CA GLU A 350 11.11 -5.72 -5.91
C GLU A 350 11.61 -6.78 -4.93
N ARG A 351 11.85 -6.44 -3.65
CA ARG A 351 12.27 -7.44 -2.65
C ARG A 351 11.29 -8.61 -2.56
N ALA A 352 9.99 -8.31 -2.59
CA ALA A 352 8.96 -9.34 -2.62
C ALA A 352 9.00 -10.18 -3.91
N ARG A 353 9.21 -9.54 -5.06
CA ARG A 353 9.35 -10.22 -6.34
C ARG A 353 10.57 -11.14 -6.37
N GLU A 354 11.73 -10.68 -5.89
CA GLU A 354 12.95 -11.48 -5.80
C GLU A 354 12.73 -12.71 -4.92
N GLU A 355 12.14 -12.55 -3.74
CA GLU A 355 11.76 -13.68 -2.88
C GLU A 355 10.85 -14.67 -3.62
N VAL A 356 9.79 -14.17 -4.27
CA VAL A 356 8.85 -15.03 -4.99
C VAL A 356 9.54 -15.79 -6.13
N LEU A 357 10.41 -15.14 -6.91
CA LEU A 357 11.13 -15.78 -8.00
C LEU A 357 12.18 -16.79 -7.52
N GLN A 358 12.76 -16.58 -6.33
CA GLN A 358 13.69 -17.54 -5.71
C GLN A 358 12.97 -18.76 -5.17
N VAL A 359 11.78 -18.58 -4.57
CA VAL A 359 10.99 -19.67 -3.99
C VAL A 359 10.24 -20.45 -5.07
N PHE A 360 9.74 -19.79 -6.12
CA PHE A 360 8.89 -20.37 -7.16
C PHE A 360 9.50 -20.25 -8.55
N GLU A 361 10.24 -21.29 -8.97
CA GLU A 361 10.77 -21.42 -10.33
C GLU A 361 9.66 -21.56 -11.39
N SER A 362 8.63 -22.38 -11.07
CA SER A 362 7.42 -22.60 -11.89
C SER A 362 6.20 -21.93 -11.26
N ASP A 363 5.07 -21.92 -11.97
CA ASP A 363 3.79 -21.42 -11.45
C ASP A 363 3.07 -22.45 -10.56
N GLU A 364 3.80 -23.40 -9.98
CA GLU A 364 3.26 -24.39 -9.03
C GLU A 364 3.43 -23.89 -7.60
N PHE A 365 2.31 -23.57 -6.96
CA PHE A 365 2.28 -23.05 -5.60
C PHE A 365 1.88 -24.14 -4.60
N ASP A 366 2.82 -24.56 -3.76
CA ASP A 366 2.54 -25.43 -2.63
C ASP A 366 2.54 -24.66 -1.30
N TYR A 367 1.92 -25.27 -0.28
CA TYR A 367 1.75 -24.68 1.04
C TYR A 367 3.08 -24.32 1.71
N ASP A 368 4.06 -25.24 1.68
CA ASP A 368 5.30 -25.10 2.42
C ASP A 368 6.14 -23.97 1.83
N LYS A 369 6.18 -23.86 0.50
CA LYS A 369 6.80 -22.72 -0.19
C LYS A 369 6.10 -21.39 0.08
N LEU A 370 4.76 -21.34 0.08
CA LEU A 370 4.01 -20.13 0.43
C LEU A 370 4.29 -19.67 1.86
N ASN A 371 4.50 -20.62 2.77
CA ASN A 371 4.86 -20.32 4.15
C ASN A 371 6.27 -19.70 4.26
N ASN A 372 7.17 -20.00 3.31
CA ASN A 372 8.52 -19.46 3.24
C ASN A 372 8.63 -18.05 2.64
N LEU A 373 7.54 -17.47 2.13
CA LEU A 373 7.51 -16.07 1.66
C LEU A 373 7.54 -15.08 2.84
N LYS A 374 8.72 -14.86 3.43
CA LYS A 374 8.94 -14.00 4.59
C LYS A 374 8.74 -12.52 4.26
N VAL A 375 9.29 -12.03 3.15
CA VAL A 375 9.16 -10.64 2.68
C VAL A 375 7.72 -10.32 2.37
N VAL A 376 7.00 -11.18 1.64
CA VAL A 376 5.56 -10.99 1.42
C VAL A 376 4.79 -10.97 2.74
N THR A 377 5.15 -11.84 3.70
CA THR A 377 4.53 -11.84 5.04
C THR A 377 4.76 -10.54 5.80
N MET A 378 5.99 -10.00 5.77
CA MET A 378 6.34 -8.71 6.37
C MET A 378 5.50 -7.59 5.78
N ILE A 379 5.40 -7.54 4.45
CA ILE A 379 4.60 -6.55 3.72
C ILE A 379 3.13 -6.64 4.13
N LEU A 380 2.53 -7.83 4.12
CA LEU A 380 1.12 -7.99 4.49
C LEU A 380 0.86 -7.57 5.94
N ASN A 381 1.77 -7.86 6.87
CA ASN A 381 1.62 -7.41 8.27
C ASN A 381 1.73 -5.89 8.41
N GLU A 382 2.65 -5.24 7.69
CA GLU A 382 2.78 -3.78 7.70
C GLU A 382 1.58 -3.10 7.02
N VAL A 383 1.04 -3.69 5.95
CA VAL A 383 -0.23 -3.26 5.35
C VAL A 383 -1.36 -3.39 6.36
N LEU A 384 -1.46 -4.50 7.09
CA LEU A 384 -2.48 -4.68 8.14
C LEU A 384 -2.32 -3.73 9.32
N ARG A 385 -1.10 -3.24 9.59
CA ARG A 385 -0.83 -2.21 10.60
C ARG A 385 -1.32 -0.85 10.12
N LEU A 386 -0.95 -0.46 8.90
CA LEU A 386 -1.29 0.86 8.36
C LEU A 386 -2.74 0.96 7.90
N TYR A 387 -3.26 -0.11 7.30
CA TYR A 387 -4.61 -0.23 6.73
C TYR A 387 -5.37 -1.47 7.23
N PRO A 388 -5.66 -1.58 8.53
CA PRO A 388 -6.47 -2.69 9.05
C PRO A 388 -7.90 -2.61 8.50
N SER A 389 -8.38 -3.66 7.81
CA SER A 389 -9.76 -3.73 7.31
C SER A 389 -10.79 -3.49 8.44
N GLY A 390 -10.50 -4.00 9.65
CA GLY A 390 -11.20 -3.70 10.90
C GLY A 390 -10.42 -2.75 11.81
N TYR A 391 -10.63 -1.44 11.66
CA TYR A 391 -9.84 -0.40 12.32
C TYR A 391 -10.28 -0.07 13.78
N PHE A 392 -11.38 -0.66 14.26
CA PHE A 392 -11.75 -0.69 15.69
C PHE A 392 -12.60 -1.91 16.03
N ILE A 393 -12.72 -2.21 17.33
CA ILE A 393 -13.60 -3.26 17.85
C ILE A 393 -14.56 -2.67 18.89
N ASN A 394 -15.86 -2.85 18.68
CA ASN A 394 -16.89 -2.41 19.64
C ASN A 394 -17.32 -3.53 20.59
N ARG A 395 -17.44 -3.21 21.88
CA ARG A 395 -18.03 -4.06 22.92
C ARG A 395 -19.02 -3.28 23.80
N VAL A 396 -19.91 -3.99 24.47
CA VAL A 396 -20.79 -3.49 25.52
C VAL A 396 -20.64 -4.34 26.77
N VAL A 397 -20.62 -3.68 27.91
CA VAL A 397 -20.62 -4.31 29.23
C VAL A 397 -22.02 -4.86 29.51
N THR A 398 -22.17 -6.18 29.70
CA THR A 398 -23.49 -6.82 29.89
C THR A 398 -23.96 -6.77 31.35
N LYS A 399 -23.03 -6.75 32.29
CA LYS A 399 -23.27 -6.64 33.74
C LYS A 399 -22.24 -5.72 34.37
N ASP A 400 -22.58 -5.08 35.48
CA ASP A 400 -21.66 -4.21 36.21
C ASP A 400 -20.35 -4.96 36.49
N THR A 401 -19.22 -4.39 36.06
CA THR A 401 -17.92 -5.05 36.09
C THR A 401 -16.81 -4.06 36.38
N LYS A 402 -15.71 -4.56 36.95
CA LYS A 402 -14.46 -3.81 37.07
C LYS A 402 -13.59 -4.09 35.84
N LEU A 403 -13.00 -3.04 35.26
CA LEU A 403 -12.00 -3.11 34.18
C LEU A 403 -10.81 -2.24 34.59
N GLY A 404 -9.70 -2.85 34.97
CA GLY A 404 -8.60 -2.12 35.60
C GLY A 404 -9.06 -1.41 36.88
N SER A 405 -8.86 -0.09 36.97
CA SER A 405 -9.36 0.76 38.06
C SER A 405 -10.81 1.24 37.87
N LEU A 406 -11.40 1.02 36.68
CA LEU A 406 -12.73 1.53 36.32
C LEU A 406 -13.85 0.58 36.80
N CYS A 407 -14.94 1.16 37.27
CA CYS A 407 -16.18 0.46 37.61
C CYS A 407 -17.24 0.74 36.55
N LEU A 408 -17.38 -0.16 35.58
CA LEU A 408 -18.23 0.03 34.41
C LEU A 408 -19.64 -0.54 34.66
N PRO A 409 -20.71 0.28 34.63
CA PRO A 409 -22.07 -0.22 34.71
C PRO A 409 -22.50 -0.93 33.42
N SER A 410 -23.48 -1.82 33.53
CA SER A 410 -24.12 -2.48 32.40
C SER A 410 -24.67 -1.48 31.38
N GLY A 411 -24.32 -1.71 30.11
CA GLY A 411 -24.71 -0.88 28.97
C GLY A 411 -23.65 0.14 28.51
N VAL A 412 -22.52 0.27 29.21
CA VAL A 412 -21.38 1.06 28.72
C VAL A 412 -20.79 0.40 27.47
N GLN A 413 -20.60 1.19 26.41
CA GLN A 413 -19.92 0.76 25.20
C GLN A 413 -18.43 1.08 25.28
N LEU A 414 -17.61 0.14 24.83
CA LEU A 414 -16.16 0.22 24.79
C LEU A 414 -15.71 0.17 23.33
N LEU A 415 -14.85 1.10 22.94
CA LEU A 415 -14.21 1.15 21.63
C LEU A 415 -12.75 0.74 21.80
N LEU A 416 -12.34 -0.38 21.23
CA LEU A 416 -10.93 -0.77 21.18
C LEU A 416 -10.35 -0.24 19.87
N GLY A 417 -9.48 0.75 19.96
CA GLY A 417 -8.94 1.46 18.79
C GLY A 417 -7.77 0.72 18.16
N THR A 418 -8.06 -0.25 17.29
CA THR A 418 -7.02 -1.01 16.56
C THR A 418 -6.05 -0.08 15.83
N ILE A 419 -6.59 0.84 15.02
CA ILE A 419 -5.76 1.77 14.23
C ILE A 419 -4.98 2.76 15.11
N LEU A 420 -5.53 3.16 16.26
CA LEU A 420 -4.83 4.03 17.21
C LEU A 420 -3.56 3.35 17.72
N LEU A 421 -3.66 2.08 18.12
CA LEU A 421 -2.50 1.33 18.58
C LEU A 421 -1.54 0.95 17.46
N HIS A 422 -2.05 0.72 16.26
CA HIS A 422 -1.21 0.38 15.11
C HIS A 422 -0.40 1.59 14.62
N HIS A 423 -0.87 2.80 14.87
CA HIS A 423 -0.23 4.06 14.43
C HIS A 423 0.47 4.81 15.59
N ASP A 424 0.47 4.25 16.79
CA ASP A 424 1.02 4.89 17.98
C ASP A 424 2.56 5.02 17.89
N THR A 425 3.07 6.25 17.98
CA THR A 425 4.52 6.53 17.89
C THR A 425 5.29 6.10 19.14
N GLU A 426 4.66 6.01 20.32
CA GLU A 426 5.31 5.47 21.52
C GLU A 426 5.52 3.96 21.41
N ILE A 427 4.64 3.27 20.67
CA ILE A 427 4.71 1.82 20.45
C ILE A 427 5.65 1.50 19.28
N TRP A 428 5.48 2.18 18.14
CA TRP A 428 6.11 1.83 16.86
C TRP A 428 7.29 2.72 16.48
N GLY A 429 7.58 3.77 17.26
CA GLY A 429 8.67 4.73 16.99
C GLY A 429 8.23 5.95 16.18
N ASP A 430 9.14 6.91 15.99
CA ASP A 430 8.87 8.16 15.26
C ASP A 430 8.48 7.93 13.79
N ASP A 431 8.90 6.79 13.23
CA ASP A 431 8.58 6.36 11.88
C ASP A 431 7.29 5.51 11.80
N ALA A 432 6.43 5.51 12.84
CA ALA A 432 5.17 4.75 12.87
C ALA A 432 4.25 5.02 11.67
N MET A 433 4.32 6.19 11.06
CA MET A 433 3.53 6.53 9.86
C MET A 433 4.20 6.13 8.55
N GLU A 434 5.42 5.62 8.58
CA GLU A 434 6.14 5.14 7.41
C GLU A 434 5.82 3.68 7.13
N PHE A 435 5.80 3.31 5.85
CA PHE A 435 5.68 1.91 5.43
C PHE A 435 7.03 1.22 5.59
N ASN A 436 7.19 0.48 6.68
CA ASN A 436 8.42 -0.23 7.01
C ASN A 436 8.14 -1.72 7.34
N PRO A 437 8.01 -2.58 6.32
CA PRO A 437 7.88 -4.02 6.51
C PRO A 437 8.98 -4.68 7.36
N GLU A 438 10.19 -4.11 7.41
CA GLU A 438 11.33 -4.67 8.17
C GLU A 438 11.04 -4.78 9.67
N ARG A 439 10.05 -4.03 10.20
CA ARG A 439 9.55 -4.17 11.58
C ARG A 439 9.15 -5.61 11.92
N PHE A 440 8.69 -6.36 10.93
CA PHE A 440 8.19 -7.72 11.09
C PHE A 440 9.22 -8.80 10.68
N SER A 441 10.49 -8.44 10.48
CA SER A 441 11.58 -9.37 10.08
C SER A 441 11.74 -10.57 11.01
N ASP A 442 11.63 -10.33 12.31
CA ASP A 442 11.67 -11.37 13.35
C ASP A 442 10.27 -11.82 13.81
N GLY A 443 9.24 -11.49 13.03
CA GLY A 443 7.85 -11.83 13.31
C GLY A 443 7.12 -10.90 14.28
N VAL A 444 5.80 -11.08 14.37
CA VAL A 444 4.88 -10.21 15.10
C VAL A 444 5.23 -10.09 16.59
N ALA A 445 5.62 -11.19 17.23
CA ALA A 445 5.89 -11.19 18.68
C ALA A 445 7.07 -10.27 19.06
N LYS A 446 8.12 -10.22 18.23
CA LYS A 446 9.26 -9.33 18.47
C LYS A 446 8.92 -7.89 18.09
N ALA A 447 8.21 -7.69 16.97
CA ALA A 447 7.73 -6.38 16.53
C ALA A 447 6.90 -5.67 17.62
N THR A 448 6.08 -6.42 18.37
CA THR A 448 5.22 -5.87 19.43
C THR A 448 5.81 -5.96 20.83
N LYS A 449 7.07 -6.43 20.98
CA LYS A 449 7.69 -6.70 22.29
C LYS A 449 6.82 -7.60 23.21
N GLY A 450 6.06 -8.52 22.61
CA GLY A 450 5.13 -9.42 23.31
C GLY A 450 3.82 -8.77 23.80
N GLN A 451 3.58 -7.50 23.51
CA GLN A 451 2.37 -6.78 23.91
C GLN A 451 1.20 -6.98 22.93
N LEU A 452 -0.04 -6.84 23.41
CA LEU A 452 -1.24 -6.92 22.59
C LEU A 452 -1.55 -5.56 21.92
N VAL A 453 -0.65 -5.13 21.05
CA VAL A 453 -0.74 -3.84 20.33
C VAL A 453 -0.98 -4.01 18.83
N PHE A 454 -0.80 -5.23 18.31
CA PHE A 454 -1.09 -5.60 16.92
C PHE A 454 -2.09 -6.76 16.85
N PHE A 455 -3.35 -6.45 16.52
CA PHE A 455 -4.46 -7.43 16.44
C PHE A 455 -5.41 -7.14 15.26
N PRO A 456 -4.93 -7.06 14.00
CA PRO A 456 -5.78 -6.79 12.83
C PRO A 456 -6.89 -7.85 12.63
N PHE A 457 -6.67 -9.06 13.15
CA PHE A 457 -7.64 -10.17 13.13
C PHE A 457 -8.42 -10.33 14.45
N SER A 458 -8.44 -9.30 15.31
CA SER A 458 -8.87 -9.39 16.71
C SER A 458 -7.95 -10.34 17.53
N TRP A 459 -8.32 -10.61 18.77
CA TRP A 459 -7.60 -11.54 19.65
C TRP A 459 -8.58 -12.30 20.57
N GLY A 460 -8.08 -13.32 21.26
CA GLY A 460 -8.80 -14.10 22.27
C GLY A 460 -9.78 -15.11 21.67
N PRO A 461 -10.78 -15.58 22.44
CA PRO A 461 -11.74 -16.58 21.97
C PRO A 461 -12.44 -16.19 20.66
N ARG A 462 -12.62 -14.88 20.44
CA ARG A 462 -13.33 -14.28 19.29
C ARG A 462 -12.39 -13.87 18.14
N ILE A 463 -11.16 -14.38 18.10
CA ILE A 463 -10.22 -14.16 16.99
C ILE A 463 -10.84 -14.57 15.64
N CYS A 464 -10.48 -13.87 14.56
CA CYS A 464 -10.95 -14.20 13.21
C CYS A 464 -10.70 -15.68 12.91
N ILE A 465 -11.75 -16.39 12.48
CA ILE A 465 -11.63 -17.81 12.13
C ILE A 465 -10.92 -18.00 10.79
N GLY A 466 -11.05 -17.04 9.88
CA GLY A 466 -10.48 -17.06 8.54
C GLY A 466 -9.11 -16.40 8.43
N GLN A 467 -8.41 -16.12 9.53
CA GLN A 467 -7.09 -15.46 9.49
C GLN A 467 -6.10 -16.20 8.58
N ASN A 468 -5.96 -17.51 8.76
CA ASN A 468 -5.04 -18.32 7.95
C ASN A 468 -5.49 -18.42 6.49
N PHE A 469 -6.81 -18.49 6.25
CA PHE A 469 -7.40 -18.48 4.92
C PHE A 469 -7.01 -17.19 4.17
N ALA A 470 -7.29 -16.03 4.77
CA ALA A 470 -7.01 -14.72 4.17
C ALA A 470 -5.52 -14.50 3.91
N MET A 471 -4.65 -14.93 4.84
CA MET A 471 -3.20 -14.80 4.66
C MET A 471 -2.66 -15.70 3.54
N LEU A 472 -3.17 -16.93 3.40
CA LEU A 472 -2.75 -17.84 2.32
C LEU A 472 -3.23 -17.33 0.95
N GLU A 473 -4.50 -16.94 0.86
CA GLU A 473 -5.08 -16.34 -0.34
C GLU A 473 -4.31 -15.08 -0.76
N ALA A 474 -4.05 -14.16 0.18
CA ALA A 474 -3.33 -12.93 -0.09
C ALA A 474 -1.89 -13.17 -0.54
N LYS A 475 -1.17 -14.08 0.12
CA LYS A 475 0.21 -14.46 -0.27
C LYS A 475 0.26 -15.01 -1.68
N MET A 476 -0.65 -15.93 -2.02
CA MET A 476 -0.68 -16.54 -3.34
C MET A 476 -0.98 -15.51 -4.43
N ALA A 477 -2.03 -14.70 -4.23
CA ALA A 477 -2.40 -13.68 -5.21
C ALA A 477 -1.28 -12.65 -5.43
N ILE A 478 -0.66 -12.13 -4.36
CA ILE A 478 0.46 -11.18 -4.49
C ILE A 478 1.68 -11.82 -5.15
N ALA A 479 2.04 -13.05 -4.77
CA ALA A 479 3.16 -13.76 -5.39
C ALA A 479 2.95 -13.94 -6.91
N MET A 480 1.76 -14.39 -7.31
CA MET A 480 1.38 -14.54 -8.71
C MET A 480 1.39 -13.20 -9.46
N ILE A 481 0.82 -12.13 -8.88
CA ILE A 481 0.85 -10.79 -9.48
C ILE A 481 2.29 -10.31 -9.69
N LEU A 482 3.15 -10.39 -8.66
CA LEU A 482 4.53 -9.91 -8.71
C LEU A 482 5.40 -10.67 -9.71
N LYS A 483 5.09 -11.95 -9.96
CA LYS A 483 5.81 -12.77 -10.95
C LYS A 483 5.56 -12.33 -12.39
N HIS A 484 4.39 -11.75 -12.68
CA HIS A 484 3.97 -11.41 -14.04
C HIS A 484 3.86 -9.90 -14.31
N TYR A 485 3.76 -9.07 -13.27
CA TYR A 485 3.51 -7.65 -13.42
C TYR A 485 4.37 -6.80 -12.48
N SER A 486 4.71 -5.59 -12.96
CA SER A 486 5.15 -4.46 -12.14
C SER A 486 4.08 -3.38 -12.18
N PHE A 487 3.98 -2.56 -11.14
CA PHE A 487 2.93 -1.55 -11.09
C PHE A 487 3.33 -0.31 -10.30
N GLU A 488 2.78 0.83 -10.71
CA GLU A 488 3.05 2.17 -10.16
C GLU A 488 1.73 2.91 -9.90
N LEU A 489 1.74 3.92 -9.03
CA LEU A 489 0.55 4.74 -8.78
C LEU A 489 0.20 5.53 -10.04
N SER A 490 -1.06 5.47 -10.48
CA SER A 490 -1.53 6.37 -11.52
C SER A 490 -1.64 7.80 -10.97
N PRO A 491 -1.35 8.84 -11.78
CA PRO A 491 -1.73 10.23 -11.47
C PRO A 491 -3.22 10.43 -11.17
N SER A 492 -4.10 9.55 -11.66
CA SER A 492 -5.54 9.56 -11.40
C SER A 492 -5.93 9.01 -10.02
N TYR A 493 -4.97 8.40 -9.28
CA TYR A 493 -5.26 7.82 -7.98
C TYR A 493 -5.63 8.88 -6.94
N ALA A 494 -6.82 8.74 -6.36
CA ALA A 494 -7.32 9.60 -5.29
C ALA A 494 -7.34 8.84 -3.95
N HIS A 495 -6.40 9.16 -3.06
CA HIS A 495 -6.30 8.49 -1.76
C HIS A 495 -7.48 8.84 -0.85
N ALA A 496 -8.33 7.84 -0.56
CA ALA A 496 -9.55 8.04 0.21
C ALA A 496 -10.03 6.75 0.90
N PRO A 497 -9.50 6.41 2.09
CA PRO A 497 -10.01 5.28 2.87
C PRO A 497 -11.48 5.48 3.29
N HIS A 498 -12.30 4.43 3.14
CA HIS A 498 -13.71 4.43 3.52
C HIS A 498 -13.91 3.86 4.94
N PRO A 499 -14.87 4.35 5.75
CA PRO A 499 -15.02 3.96 7.16
C PRO A 499 -15.89 2.70 7.39
N LEU A 500 -16.51 2.09 6.38
CA LEU A 500 -17.27 0.85 6.61
C LEU A 500 -16.31 -0.34 6.86
N LEU A 501 -15.48 -0.56 5.86
CA LEU A 501 -14.27 -1.36 5.88
C LEU A 501 -13.22 -0.44 5.28
N LEU A 502 -12.01 -0.50 5.83
CA LEU A 502 -10.94 0.36 5.36
C LEU A 502 -10.54 -0.08 3.94
N GLN A 503 -11.16 0.54 2.94
CA GLN A 503 -11.00 0.23 1.51
C GLN A 503 -11.01 1.53 0.69
N PRO A 504 -10.49 1.54 -0.56
CA PRO A 504 -10.45 2.74 -1.38
C PRO A 504 -11.87 3.20 -1.82
N GLN A 505 -12.25 4.44 -1.48
CA GLN A 505 -13.56 5.01 -1.84
C GLN A 505 -13.69 5.29 -3.35
N TYR A 506 -12.60 5.67 -4.01
CA TYR A 506 -12.57 6.05 -5.44
C TYR A 506 -11.83 5.04 -6.31
N GLY A 507 -11.73 3.79 -5.86
CA GLY A 507 -10.95 2.74 -6.55
C GLY A 507 -9.44 2.84 -6.33
N ALA A 508 -8.70 2.00 -7.03
CA ALA A 508 -7.26 1.84 -6.95
C ALA A 508 -6.65 1.89 -8.35
N HIS A 509 -6.55 3.11 -8.91
CA HIS A 509 -5.97 3.35 -10.23
C HIS A 509 -4.45 3.16 -10.18
N LEU A 510 -3.95 2.13 -10.85
CA LEU A 510 -2.53 1.79 -10.96
C LEU A 510 -2.14 1.63 -12.43
N ILE A 511 -0.91 1.97 -12.78
CA ILE A 511 -0.33 1.68 -14.10
C ILE A 511 0.38 0.33 -13.99
N LEU A 512 -0.09 -0.68 -14.71
CA LEU A 512 0.51 -2.01 -14.73
C LEU A 512 1.36 -2.22 -15.97
N TYR A 513 2.55 -2.79 -15.77
CA TYR A 513 3.51 -3.18 -16.80
C TYR A 513 3.67 -4.70 -16.81
N LYS A 514 3.66 -5.31 -18.00
CA LYS A 514 4.01 -6.73 -18.14
C LYS A 514 5.47 -6.94 -17.74
N PHE A 515 5.69 -7.70 -16.69
CA PHE A 515 7.03 -8.10 -16.28
C PHE A 515 7.47 -9.30 -17.12
N VAL A 516 8.50 -9.11 -17.94
CA VAL A 516 9.17 -10.22 -18.63
C VAL A 516 10.45 -10.53 -17.84
N PRO A 517 10.51 -11.67 -17.13
CA PRO A 517 11.66 -12.04 -16.32
C PRO A 517 12.80 -12.55 -17.23
N THR A 518 13.32 -11.71 -18.13
CA THR A 518 14.51 -12.04 -18.91
C THR A 518 15.70 -12.16 -17.95
N LYS A 519 16.64 -13.06 -18.27
CA LYS A 519 17.90 -13.19 -17.51
C LYS A 519 18.62 -11.83 -17.43
N THR A 520 18.57 -11.05 -18.50
CA THR A 520 19.13 -9.70 -18.59
C THR A 520 18.46 -8.71 -17.65
N ASN A 521 17.12 -8.68 -17.59
CA ASN A 521 16.37 -7.79 -16.70
C ASN A 521 16.66 -8.14 -15.23
N ARG A 522 16.67 -9.43 -14.88
CA ARG A 522 17.04 -9.90 -13.54
C ARG A 522 18.46 -9.49 -13.16
N ARG A 523 19.42 -9.64 -14.09
CA ARG A 523 20.82 -9.28 -13.84
C ARG A 523 21.02 -7.77 -13.71
N MET A 524 20.43 -6.97 -14.59
CA MET A 524 20.47 -5.50 -14.49
C MET A 524 19.90 -5.02 -13.16
N LYS A 525 18.79 -5.62 -12.71
CA LYS A 525 18.12 -5.23 -11.48
C LYS A 525 18.87 -5.67 -10.22
N GLN A 526 19.44 -6.87 -10.24
CA GLN A 526 20.34 -7.32 -9.17
C GLN A 526 21.55 -6.37 -9.03
N ILE A 527 22.16 -5.97 -10.14
CA ILE A 527 23.27 -5.00 -10.12
C ILE A 527 22.81 -3.66 -9.52
N PHE A 528 21.63 -3.18 -9.92
CA PHE A 528 21.08 -1.93 -9.39
C PHE A 528 20.84 -1.97 -7.87
N ASN A 529 20.36 -3.12 -7.36
CA ASN A 529 20.12 -3.34 -5.93
C ASN A 529 21.44 -3.48 -5.15
N GLU A 530 22.41 -4.25 -5.68
CA GLU A 530 23.76 -4.38 -5.09
C GLU A 530 24.45 -3.02 -4.98
N VAL A 531 24.41 -2.21 -6.05
CA VAL A 531 24.95 -0.85 -6.05
C VAL A 531 24.22 0.04 -5.03
N GLY A 532 22.89 -0.03 -4.97
CA GLY A 532 22.09 0.73 -4.00
C GLY A 532 22.43 0.39 -2.55
N ALA A 533 22.63 -0.89 -2.23
CA ALA A 533 23.01 -1.34 -0.89
C ALA A 533 24.41 -0.86 -0.48
N LEU A 534 25.37 -0.90 -1.42
CA LEU A 534 26.72 -0.37 -1.19
C LEU A 534 26.69 1.14 -0.93
N ILE A 535 25.95 1.89 -1.74
CA ILE A 535 25.77 3.34 -1.58
C ILE A 535 25.10 3.67 -0.24
N LEU A 536 24.05 2.94 0.15
CA LEU A 536 23.41 3.11 1.46
C LEU A 536 24.40 2.89 2.61
N GLY A 537 25.31 1.91 2.50
CA GLY A 537 26.38 1.71 3.47
C GLY A 537 27.31 2.93 3.59
N ILE A 538 27.66 3.55 2.47
CA ILE A 538 28.48 4.78 2.43
C ILE A 538 27.71 5.96 3.05
N ILE A 539 26.43 6.13 2.69
CA ILE A 539 25.57 7.20 3.22
C ILE A 539 25.42 7.07 4.74
N ASN A 540 25.10 5.89 5.25
CA ASN A 540 24.93 5.66 6.69
C ASN A 540 26.22 5.93 7.46
N LYS A 541 27.37 5.52 6.92
CA LYS A 541 28.67 5.85 7.50
C LYS A 541 28.87 7.36 7.55
N ARG A 542 28.50 8.08 6.49
CA ARG A 542 28.66 9.53 6.42
C ARG A 542 27.74 10.28 7.38
N ILE A 543 26.46 9.89 7.47
CA ILE A 543 25.50 10.48 8.40
C ILE A 543 26.03 10.38 9.83
N LYS A 544 26.53 9.20 10.22
CA LYS A 544 27.11 9.00 11.55
C LYS A 544 28.29 9.95 11.83
N MET A 545 29.20 10.11 10.87
CA MET A 545 30.34 11.03 11.00
C MET A 545 29.90 12.49 11.17
N ILE A 546 28.85 12.91 10.44
CA ILE A 546 28.27 14.26 10.57
C ILE A 546 27.64 14.44 11.97
N GLU A 547 26.94 13.43 12.48
CA GLU A 547 26.35 13.43 13.84
C GLU A 547 27.43 13.50 14.93
N ASP A 548 28.57 12.85 14.71
CA ASP A 548 29.75 12.87 15.58
C ASP A 548 30.55 14.19 15.49
N GLY A 549 30.14 15.13 14.62
CA GLY A 549 30.73 16.45 14.47
C GLY A 549 31.95 16.51 13.55
N GLU A 550 32.20 15.46 12.76
CA GLU A 550 33.29 15.42 11.78
C GLU A 550 32.94 16.23 10.52
N ILE A 551 33.82 17.17 10.15
CA ILE A 551 33.64 18.01 8.96
C ILE A 551 34.40 17.37 7.79
N HIS A 552 33.68 17.15 6.70
CA HIS A 552 34.25 16.68 5.44
C HIS A 552 33.75 17.53 4.27
N ASP A 553 34.68 17.95 3.41
CA ASP A 553 34.41 18.83 2.27
C ASP A 553 34.17 18.07 0.96
N ASP A 554 33.48 16.92 1.02
CA ASP A 554 33.09 16.18 -0.18
C ASP A 554 31.62 16.35 -0.56
N LEU A 555 31.31 16.02 -1.82
CA LEU A 555 29.98 16.19 -2.42
C LEU A 555 28.87 15.51 -1.61
N LEU A 556 29.14 14.33 -1.04
CA LEU A 556 28.14 13.60 -0.26
C LEU A 556 27.84 14.34 1.06
N SER A 557 28.86 14.84 1.73
CA SER A 557 28.71 15.59 2.98
C SER A 557 27.96 16.91 2.74
N ILE A 558 28.28 17.60 1.65
CA ILE A 558 27.59 18.83 1.23
C ILE A 558 26.12 18.54 0.92
N LEU A 559 25.84 17.47 0.16
CA LEU A 559 24.48 17.04 -0.19
C LEU A 559 23.65 16.73 1.06
N LEU A 560 24.18 15.91 1.97
CA LEU A 560 23.48 15.50 3.20
C LEU A 560 23.23 16.70 4.12
N THR A 561 24.23 17.56 4.32
CA THR A 561 24.10 18.74 5.18
C THR A 561 23.09 19.75 4.63
N SER A 562 23.14 20.02 3.32
CA SER A 562 22.17 20.88 2.63
C SER A 562 20.74 20.33 2.74
N ASN A 563 20.60 19.02 2.56
CA ASN A 563 19.30 18.34 2.70
C ASN A 563 18.73 18.45 4.13
N LEU A 564 19.58 18.26 5.15
CA LEU A 564 19.20 18.42 6.55
C LEU A 564 18.76 19.86 6.86
N GLN A 565 19.48 20.86 6.35
CA GLN A 565 19.12 22.28 6.52
C GLN A 565 17.78 22.62 5.89
N GLN A 566 17.50 22.12 4.68
CA GLN A 566 16.19 22.29 4.01
C GLN A 566 15.04 21.71 4.84
N ILE A 567 15.23 20.51 5.40
CA ILE A 567 14.24 19.84 6.26
C ILE A 567 13.99 20.66 7.54
N GLN A 568 15.05 21.17 8.18
CA GLN A 568 14.95 21.95 9.41
C GLN A 568 14.29 23.31 9.20
N GLN A 569 14.59 24.02 8.10
CA GLN A 569 14.08 25.37 7.84
C GLN A 569 12.59 25.41 7.44
N HIS A 570 12.06 24.33 6.86
CA HIS A 570 10.71 24.34 6.27
C HIS A 570 9.73 23.36 6.92
N GLY A 571 10.15 22.64 7.98
CA GLY A 571 9.26 21.89 8.88
C GLY A 571 8.44 20.76 8.23
N HIS A 572 8.73 20.38 6.98
CA HIS A 572 8.00 19.36 6.23
C HIS A 572 8.92 18.60 5.25
N LYS A 573 8.68 17.27 5.11
CA LYS A 573 9.26 16.36 4.10
C LYS A 573 9.07 16.79 2.63
N LYS A 574 8.34 17.87 2.35
CA LYS A 574 8.03 18.31 0.97
C LYS A 574 9.20 19.03 0.29
N PHE A 575 10.21 19.46 1.05
CA PHE A 575 11.36 20.23 0.54
C PHE A 575 12.72 19.52 0.71
N GLY A 576 12.76 18.36 1.39
CA GLY A 576 13.98 17.55 1.53
C GLY A 576 13.87 16.22 0.78
N MET A 577 15.02 15.67 0.36
CA MET A 577 15.15 14.35 -0.23
C MET A 577 15.05 13.26 0.84
N SER A 578 14.30 12.20 0.53
CA SER A 578 14.32 10.93 1.25
C SER A 578 15.66 10.21 1.06
N ILE A 579 15.94 9.22 1.92
CA ILE A 579 17.17 8.42 1.81
C ILE A 579 17.25 7.69 0.45
N ASP A 580 16.11 7.21 -0.06
CA ASP A 580 16.04 6.56 -1.36
C ASP A 580 16.37 7.54 -2.50
N GLU A 581 15.86 8.77 -2.45
CA GLU A 581 16.21 9.81 -3.41
C GLU A 581 17.71 10.17 -3.35
N VAL A 582 18.31 10.23 -2.15
CA VAL A 582 19.75 10.45 -1.99
C VAL A 582 20.57 9.29 -2.58
N ILE A 583 20.12 8.05 -2.43
CA ILE A 583 20.76 6.88 -3.06
C ILE A 583 20.72 7.03 -4.59
N GLU A 584 19.59 7.42 -5.16
CA GLU A 584 19.44 7.60 -6.61
C GLU A 584 20.33 8.73 -7.15
N GLU A 585 20.42 9.86 -6.45
CA GLU A 585 21.35 10.95 -6.80
C GLU A 585 22.82 10.48 -6.73
N CYS A 586 23.18 9.68 -5.71
CA CYS A 586 24.53 9.12 -5.61
C CYS A 586 24.84 8.15 -6.76
N LYS A 587 23.89 7.31 -7.18
CA LYS A 587 24.04 6.44 -8.36
C LYS A 587 24.30 7.27 -9.61
N LEU A 588 23.58 8.37 -9.77
CA LEU A 588 23.78 9.29 -10.89
C LEU A 588 25.18 9.91 -10.85
N PHE A 589 25.70 10.32 -9.69
CA PHE A 589 27.05 10.88 -9.58
C PHE A 589 28.14 9.90 -10.02
N TYR A 590 28.06 8.64 -9.58
CA TYR A 590 29.02 7.60 -10.00
C TYR A 590 28.97 7.35 -11.51
N LEU A 591 27.79 7.16 -12.08
CA LEU A 591 27.64 6.87 -13.51
C LEU A 591 28.01 8.08 -14.39
N ALA A 592 27.48 9.25 -14.07
CA ALA A 592 27.66 10.45 -14.88
C ALA A 592 29.11 10.95 -14.82
N GLY A 593 29.75 10.93 -13.64
CA GLY A 593 31.11 11.44 -13.47
C GLY A 593 32.19 10.53 -14.06
N GLN A 594 32.05 9.21 -13.92
CA GLN A 594 33.11 8.27 -14.31
C GLN A 594 33.21 8.10 -15.84
N GLU A 595 32.12 7.67 -16.48
CA GLU A 595 32.15 7.26 -17.88
C GLU A 595 32.35 8.46 -18.83
N THR A 596 31.70 9.60 -18.54
CA THR A 596 31.72 10.75 -19.45
C THR A 596 33.06 11.47 -19.48
N THR A 597 33.70 11.68 -18.32
CA THR A 597 35.04 12.28 -18.21
C THR A 597 36.12 11.35 -18.78
N SER A 598 36.01 10.04 -18.55
CA SER A 598 36.93 9.05 -19.12
C SER A 598 36.88 9.06 -20.65
N ALA A 599 35.69 9.13 -21.25
CA ALA A 599 35.53 9.23 -22.70
C ALA A 599 36.19 10.50 -23.27
N LEU A 600 36.01 11.65 -22.63
CA LEU A 600 36.67 12.91 -23.01
C LEU A 600 38.20 12.78 -23.00
N LEU A 601 38.76 12.23 -21.92
CA LEU A 601 40.20 12.02 -21.78
C LEU A 601 40.76 11.11 -22.87
N VAL A 602 40.09 9.99 -23.12
CA VAL A 602 40.53 9.01 -24.10
C VAL A 602 40.50 9.59 -25.53
N TRP A 603 39.44 10.29 -25.92
CA TRP A 603 39.38 10.95 -27.22
C TRP A 603 40.42 12.06 -27.36
N THR A 604 40.68 12.79 -26.28
CA THR A 604 41.76 13.78 -26.23
C THR A 604 43.09 13.13 -26.55
N MET A 605 43.43 12.01 -25.89
CA MET A 605 44.68 11.29 -26.16
C MET A 605 44.74 10.76 -27.60
N ILE A 606 43.66 10.14 -28.11
CA ILE A 606 43.61 9.64 -29.49
C ILE A 606 43.86 10.76 -30.50
N LEU A 607 43.24 11.93 -30.31
CA LEU A 607 43.42 13.07 -31.21
C LEU A 607 44.83 13.65 -31.08
N LEU A 608 45.39 13.76 -29.88
CA LEU A 608 46.77 14.18 -29.69
C LEU A 608 47.81 13.22 -30.28
N CYS A 609 47.52 11.93 -30.40
CA CYS A 609 48.35 11.00 -31.18
C CYS A 609 48.28 11.26 -32.68
N LYS A 610 47.07 11.54 -33.21
CA LYS A 610 46.87 11.83 -34.63
C LYS A 610 47.44 13.18 -35.04
N TYR A 611 47.51 14.11 -34.10
CA TYR A 611 48.01 15.47 -34.32
C TYR A 611 49.14 15.81 -33.33
N PRO A 612 50.35 15.25 -33.52
CA PRO A 612 51.48 15.42 -32.59
C PRO A 612 51.87 16.88 -32.32
N ILE A 613 51.63 17.78 -33.29
CA ILE A 613 51.89 19.21 -33.12
C ILE A 613 51.09 19.83 -31.96
N TRP A 614 49.85 19.38 -31.77
CA TRP A 614 49.01 19.82 -30.66
C TRP A 614 49.42 19.18 -29.34
N GLN A 615 49.93 17.95 -29.38
CA GLN A 615 50.49 17.28 -28.21
C GLN A 615 51.71 18.05 -27.69
N GLU A 616 52.58 18.50 -28.60
CA GLU A 616 53.75 19.29 -28.24
C GLU A 616 53.36 20.68 -27.73
N ARG A 617 52.46 21.40 -28.43
CA ARG A 617 51.97 22.72 -27.98
C ARG A 617 51.36 22.65 -26.59
N ALA A 618 50.51 21.66 -26.32
CA ALA A 618 49.91 21.46 -25.01
C ALA A 618 50.97 21.12 -23.95
N ARG A 619 51.97 20.29 -24.28
CA ARG A 619 53.08 19.99 -23.37
C ARG A 619 53.88 21.23 -23.00
N GLN A 620 54.25 22.05 -23.98
CA GLN A 620 54.99 23.29 -23.74
C GLN A 620 54.20 24.24 -22.84
N GLU A 621 52.90 24.40 -23.08
CA GLU A 621 52.02 25.18 -22.18
C GLU A 621 52.03 24.61 -20.75
N VAL A 622 51.85 23.30 -20.60
CA VAL A 622 51.83 22.65 -19.28
C VAL A 622 53.16 22.85 -18.53
N LEU A 623 54.30 22.66 -19.20
CA LEU A 623 55.62 22.85 -18.59
C LEU A 623 55.89 24.32 -18.23
N GLN A 624 55.37 25.27 -19.01
CA GLN A 624 55.49 26.69 -18.72
C GLN A 624 54.62 27.12 -17.53
N VAL A 625 53.43 26.54 -17.38
CA VAL A 625 52.50 26.90 -16.30
C VAL A 625 52.82 26.16 -14.99
N PHE A 626 53.30 24.92 -15.06
CA PHE A 626 53.55 24.05 -13.91
C PHE A 626 55.02 23.61 -13.81
N GLU A 627 55.77 24.34 -12.99
CA GLU A 627 57.17 24.00 -12.67
C GLU A 627 57.30 22.73 -11.80
N SER A 628 56.33 22.50 -10.90
CA SER A 628 56.27 21.31 -10.01
C SER A 628 55.12 20.36 -10.40
N ASP A 629 55.10 19.16 -9.82
CA ASP A 629 54.01 18.19 -9.99
C ASP A 629 52.76 18.52 -9.14
N GLU A 630 52.78 19.68 -8.45
CA GLU A 630 51.64 20.18 -7.70
C GLU A 630 50.76 21.09 -8.59
N PHE A 631 49.48 20.74 -8.67
CA PHE A 631 48.50 21.48 -9.45
C PHE A 631 47.76 22.47 -8.56
N ASP A 632 47.79 23.73 -8.96
CA ASP A 632 47.06 24.84 -8.36
C ASP A 632 45.85 25.20 -9.24
N TYR A 633 44.70 25.44 -8.60
CA TYR A 633 43.44 25.75 -9.28
C TYR A 633 43.51 27.00 -10.17
N ASP A 634 44.13 28.08 -9.68
CA ASP A 634 44.25 29.33 -10.42
C ASP A 634 45.18 29.17 -11.63
N LYS A 635 46.22 28.34 -11.50
CA LYS A 635 47.11 28.00 -12.62
C LYS A 635 46.43 27.13 -13.68
N LEU A 636 45.52 26.22 -13.31
CA LEU A 636 44.78 25.38 -14.26
C LEU A 636 43.87 26.21 -15.21
N ASN A 637 43.45 27.39 -14.79
CA ASN A 637 42.72 28.34 -15.64
C ASN A 637 43.61 28.97 -16.73
N ASN A 638 44.93 28.92 -16.57
CA ASN A 638 45.89 29.45 -17.55
C ASN A 638 46.27 28.45 -18.66
N LEU A 639 45.83 27.20 -18.58
CA LEU A 639 46.01 26.19 -19.64
C LEU A 639 45.06 26.43 -20.83
N LYS A 640 45.34 27.45 -21.64
CA LYS A 640 44.51 27.88 -22.77
C LYS A 640 44.52 26.86 -23.92
N VAL A 641 45.69 26.37 -24.32
CA VAL A 641 45.87 25.36 -25.37
C VAL A 641 45.17 24.06 -24.98
N VAL A 642 45.35 23.58 -23.74
CA VAL A 642 44.63 22.39 -23.25
C VAL A 642 43.12 22.63 -23.28
N THR A 643 42.64 23.82 -22.87
CA THR A 643 41.21 24.16 -22.92
C THR A 643 40.66 24.16 -24.35
N MET A 644 41.42 24.70 -25.32
CA MET A 644 41.06 24.68 -26.73
C MET A 644 40.94 23.25 -27.27
N ILE A 645 41.92 22.40 -26.93
CA ILE A 645 41.92 20.98 -27.29
C ILE A 645 40.69 20.28 -26.71
N LEU A 646 40.41 20.43 -25.42
CA LEU A 646 39.26 19.78 -24.77
C LEU A 646 37.92 20.21 -25.38
N ASN A 647 37.76 21.50 -25.72
CA ASN A 647 36.54 21.97 -26.38
C ASN A 647 36.37 21.39 -27.79
N GLU A 648 37.46 21.30 -28.56
CA GLU A 648 37.41 20.68 -29.89
C GLU A 648 37.17 19.18 -29.82
N VAL A 649 37.72 18.49 -28.82
CA VAL A 649 37.40 17.08 -28.55
C VAL A 649 35.92 16.92 -28.22
N LEU A 650 35.36 17.78 -27.34
CA LEU A 650 33.93 17.76 -27.00
C LEU A 650 33.04 18.09 -28.19
N ARG A 651 33.53 18.85 -29.18
CA ARG A 651 32.81 19.12 -30.44
C ARG A 651 32.81 17.89 -31.33
N LEU A 652 33.97 17.26 -31.52
CA LEU A 652 34.09 16.11 -32.42
C LEU A 652 33.49 14.83 -31.82
N TYR A 653 33.68 14.61 -30.52
CA TYR A 653 33.29 13.42 -29.78
C TYR A 653 32.60 13.78 -28.45
N PRO A 654 31.40 14.40 -28.48
CA PRO A 654 30.66 14.70 -27.27
C PRO A 654 30.22 13.39 -26.59
N SER A 655 30.55 13.19 -25.31
CA SER A 655 30.19 11.96 -24.58
C SER A 655 28.68 11.68 -24.64
N GLY A 656 27.85 12.72 -24.54
CA GLY A 656 26.41 12.70 -24.85
C GLY A 656 26.12 13.35 -26.21
N TYR A 657 25.80 12.53 -27.22
CA TYR A 657 25.68 12.99 -28.60
C TYR A 657 24.26 13.35 -29.06
N PHE A 658 23.26 13.10 -28.21
CA PHE A 658 21.89 13.59 -28.37
C PHE A 658 21.22 13.85 -27.02
N ILE A 659 20.17 14.67 -27.02
CA ILE A 659 19.31 14.93 -25.87
C ILE A 659 17.88 14.52 -26.24
N ASN A 660 17.22 13.74 -25.38
CA ASN A 660 15.81 13.36 -25.58
C ASN A 660 14.87 14.18 -24.67
N ARG A 661 13.71 14.56 -25.19
CA ARG A 661 12.62 15.25 -24.48
C ARG A 661 11.27 14.69 -24.92
N VAL A 662 10.28 14.73 -24.03
CA VAL A 662 8.88 14.39 -24.36
C VAL A 662 8.03 15.62 -24.17
N VAL A 663 7.17 15.91 -25.15
CA VAL A 663 6.17 16.97 -25.07
C VAL A 663 5.07 16.51 -24.11
N THR A 664 4.91 17.16 -22.96
CA THR A 664 3.95 16.73 -21.92
C THR A 664 2.55 17.32 -22.08
N LYS A 665 2.41 18.31 -22.96
CA LYS A 665 1.15 18.97 -23.32
C LYS A 665 1.31 19.60 -24.70
N ASP A 666 0.22 19.69 -25.45
CA ASP A 666 0.20 20.35 -26.75
C ASP A 666 0.90 21.71 -26.68
N THR A 667 1.96 21.86 -27.45
CA THR A 667 2.90 22.98 -27.34
C THR A 667 3.33 23.44 -28.72
N LYS A 668 3.52 24.75 -28.87
CA LYS A 668 4.10 25.34 -30.07
C LYS A 668 5.62 25.49 -29.91
N LEU A 669 6.40 24.90 -30.82
CA LEU A 669 7.85 25.04 -30.91
C LEU A 669 8.19 25.74 -32.23
N GLY A 670 8.51 27.03 -32.17
CA GLY A 670 8.66 27.86 -33.37
C GLY A 670 7.35 27.89 -34.17
N ASN A 671 7.37 27.43 -35.42
CA ASN A 671 6.18 27.33 -36.27
C ASN A 671 5.48 25.96 -36.19
N LEU A 672 6.02 25.01 -35.43
CA LEU A 672 5.48 23.65 -35.30
C LEU A 672 4.50 23.58 -34.12
N CYS A 673 3.35 22.94 -34.33
CA CYS A 673 2.43 22.54 -33.26
C CYS A 673 2.70 21.07 -32.94
N LEU A 674 3.17 20.81 -31.72
CA LEU A 674 3.56 19.48 -31.25
C LEU A 674 2.52 18.96 -30.26
N PRO A 675 1.82 17.86 -30.56
CA PRO A 675 0.93 17.20 -29.62
C PRO A 675 1.68 16.65 -28.39
N SER A 676 0.93 16.48 -27.29
CA SER A 676 1.39 15.71 -26.14
C SER A 676 1.80 14.29 -26.53
N GLY A 677 2.88 13.79 -25.93
CA GLY A 677 3.45 12.46 -26.17
C GLY A 677 4.54 12.41 -27.25
N VAL A 678 4.73 13.47 -28.05
CA VAL A 678 5.78 13.52 -29.07
C VAL A 678 7.18 13.52 -28.41
N GLN A 679 8.06 12.64 -28.88
CA GLN A 679 9.48 12.63 -28.50
C GLN A 679 10.30 13.57 -29.40
N LEU A 680 11.18 14.36 -28.80
CA LEU A 680 12.07 15.29 -29.46
C LEU A 680 13.52 14.84 -29.23
N LEU A 681 14.21 14.54 -30.32
CA LEU A 681 15.61 14.16 -30.33
C LEU A 681 16.46 15.34 -30.82
N LEU A 682 17.26 15.91 -29.93
CA LEU A 682 18.17 17.01 -30.23
C LEU A 682 19.57 16.43 -30.48
N GLY A 683 19.94 16.25 -31.74
CA GLY A 683 21.25 15.71 -32.14
C GLY A 683 22.37 16.71 -31.88
N THR A 684 23.11 16.53 -30.78
CA THR A 684 24.22 17.41 -30.40
C THR A 684 25.38 17.25 -31.38
N ILE A 685 25.74 16.01 -31.72
CA ILE A 685 26.79 15.73 -32.70
C ILE A 685 26.46 16.26 -34.10
N LEU A 686 25.18 16.24 -34.51
CA LEU A 686 24.77 16.76 -35.81
C LEU A 686 25.04 18.25 -35.92
N LEU A 687 24.73 19.02 -34.89
CA LEU A 687 25.01 20.46 -34.84
C LEU A 687 26.50 20.76 -34.67
N HIS A 688 27.24 19.88 -33.98
CA HIS A 688 28.68 20.05 -33.77
C HIS A 688 29.48 19.76 -35.04
N HIS A 689 28.96 18.94 -35.95
CA HIS A 689 29.59 18.55 -37.22
C HIS A 689 28.99 19.27 -38.44
N ASP A 690 28.03 20.17 -38.23
CA ASP A 690 27.37 20.89 -39.31
C ASP A 690 28.35 21.83 -40.02
N THR A 691 28.55 21.62 -41.32
CA THR A 691 29.48 22.40 -42.15
C THR A 691 29.00 23.82 -42.41
N GLU A 692 27.69 24.09 -42.36
CA GLU A 692 27.17 25.47 -42.48
C GLU A 692 27.50 26.30 -41.23
N ILE A 693 27.57 25.64 -40.07
CA ILE A 693 27.89 26.27 -38.79
C ILE A 693 29.40 26.40 -38.62
N TRP A 694 30.13 25.30 -38.79
CA TRP A 694 31.55 25.17 -38.43
C TRP A 694 32.52 25.29 -39.62
N GLY A 695 32.04 25.37 -40.86
CA GLY A 695 32.85 25.46 -42.07
C GLY A 695 33.18 24.10 -42.70
N ASP A 696 33.87 24.11 -43.84
CA ASP A 696 34.20 22.89 -44.61
C ASP A 696 35.09 21.92 -43.82
N ASP A 697 35.89 22.44 -42.90
CA ASP A 697 36.77 21.67 -42.02
C ASP A 697 36.04 21.16 -40.75
N ALA A 698 34.69 21.20 -40.69
CA ALA A 698 33.91 20.81 -39.51
C ALA A 698 34.24 19.39 -38.99
N MET A 699 34.68 18.48 -39.84
CA MET A 699 35.07 17.13 -39.41
C MET A 699 36.54 16.99 -38.99
N GLU A 700 37.33 18.04 -39.17
CA GLU A 700 38.75 18.07 -38.82
C GLU A 700 38.96 18.53 -37.37
N PHE A 701 40.04 18.04 -36.75
CA PHE A 701 40.47 18.49 -35.43
C PHE A 701 41.23 19.81 -35.53
N ASN A 702 40.54 20.89 -35.17
CA ASN A 702 41.07 22.25 -35.22
C ASN A 702 40.83 23.01 -33.91
N PRO A 703 41.70 22.83 -32.88
CA PRO A 703 41.59 23.57 -31.62
C PRO A 703 41.65 25.11 -31.75
N GLU A 704 42.25 25.67 -32.81
CA GLU A 704 42.33 27.14 -33.00
C GLU A 704 40.95 27.81 -33.08
N ARG A 705 39.89 27.06 -33.42
CA ARG A 705 38.51 27.56 -33.39
C ARG A 705 38.12 28.19 -32.06
N PHE A 706 38.67 27.65 -30.96
CA PHE A 706 38.36 28.07 -29.61
C PHE A 706 39.36 29.06 -29.01
N SER A 707 40.31 29.58 -29.81
CA SER A 707 41.34 30.54 -29.36
C SER A 707 40.75 31.80 -28.72
N ASP A 708 39.62 32.26 -29.23
CA ASP A 708 38.85 33.42 -28.74
C ASP A 708 37.69 33.05 -27.79
N GLY A 709 37.62 31.77 -27.39
CA GLY A 709 36.56 31.23 -26.54
C GLY A 709 35.31 30.77 -27.30
N VAL A 710 34.45 30.04 -26.60
CA VAL A 710 33.26 29.36 -27.15
C VAL A 710 32.30 30.32 -27.85
N ALA A 711 32.04 31.50 -27.26
CA ALA A 711 31.07 32.45 -27.81
C ALA A 711 31.46 32.98 -29.21
N LYS A 712 32.76 33.21 -29.46
CA LYS A 712 33.23 33.60 -30.79
C LYS A 712 33.24 32.41 -31.75
N ALA A 713 33.66 31.24 -31.27
CA ALA A 713 33.65 30.00 -32.05
C ALA A 713 32.26 29.68 -32.62
N THR A 714 31.20 29.93 -31.85
CA THR A 714 29.81 29.68 -32.27
C THR A 714 29.09 30.88 -32.90
N LYS A 715 29.79 32.00 -33.14
CA LYS A 715 29.18 33.25 -33.64
C LYS A 715 27.99 33.71 -32.78
N GLY A 716 28.01 33.43 -31.47
CA GLY A 716 26.92 33.74 -30.54
C GLY A 716 25.69 32.82 -30.61
N GLN A 717 25.72 31.76 -31.43
CA GLN A 717 24.62 30.81 -31.55
C GLN A 717 24.71 29.68 -30.52
N LEU A 718 23.56 29.10 -30.16
CA LEU A 718 23.48 27.92 -29.29
C LEU A 718 23.68 26.62 -30.08
N VAL A 719 24.90 26.43 -30.57
CA VAL A 719 25.28 25.29 -31.44
C VAL A 719 26.39 24.43 -30.84
N PHE A 720 26.98 24.86 -29.72
CA PHE A 720 27.94 24.09 -28.93
C PHE A 720 27.45 23.96 -27.49
N PHE A 721 26.99 22.76 -27.13
CA PHE A 721 26.41 22.46 -25.80
C PHE A 721 26.70 21.00 -25.37
N PRO A 722 27.98 20.59 -25.31
CA PRO A 722 28.34 19.22 -24.91
C PRO A 722 27.89 18.85 -23.48
N PHE A 723 27.58 19.85 -22.66
CA PHE A 723 27.06 19.71 -21.29
C PHE A 723 25.57 20.06 -21.18
N SER A 724 24.81 20.04 -22.29
CA SER A 724 23.43 20.55 -22.37
C SER A 724 23.35 22.08 -22.15
N TRP A 725 22.13 22.60 -21.99
CA TRP A 725 21.88 24.04 -21.82
C TRP A 725 20.63 24.32 -20.97
N GLY A 726 20.58 25.51 -20.38
CA GLY A 726 19.44 26.00 -19.59
C GLY A 726 19.33 25.35 -18.21
N PRO A 727 18.12 25.25 -17.62
CA PRO A 727 17.92 24.71 -16.27
C PRO A 727 18.33 23.24 -16.08
N ARG A 728 18.67 22.54 -17.16
CA ARG A 728 19.11 21.14 -17.17
C ARG A 728 20.56 21.00 -17.66
N ILE A 729 21.36 22.08 -17.60
CA ILE A 729 22.80 22.02 -17.86
C ILE A 729 23.48 21.06 -16.87
N CYS A 730 24.51 20.35 -17.32
CA CYS A 730 25.24 19.40 -16.50
C CYS A 730 25.85 20.10 -15.29
N ILE A 731 25.42 19.71 -14.08
CA ILE A 731 25.95 20.26 -12.83
C ILE A 731 27.44 19.96 -12.64
N GLY A 732 27.93 18.86 -13.22
CA GLY A 732 29.33 18.42 -13.14
C GLY A 732 30.27 19.05 -14.17
N GLN A 733 29.80 19.97 -15.03
CA GLN A 733 30.60 20.54 -16.13
C GLN A 733 31.97 21.08 -15.67
N ASN A 734 31.98 21.89 -14.61
CA ASN A 734 33.21 22.50 -14.11
C ASN A 734 34.17 21.47 -13.53
N LEU A 735 33.65 20.46 -12.82
CA LEU A 735 34.44 19.37 -12.25
C LEU A 735 35.06 18.52 -13.37
N ALA A 736 34.27 18.12 -14.37
CA ALA A 736 34.75 17.33 -15.50
C ALA A 736 35.86 18.04 -16.28
N MET A 737 35.71 19.34 -16.55
CA MET A 737 36.75 20.13 -17.22
C MET A 737 38.01 20.28 -16.36
N LEU A 738 37.87 20.43 -15.04
CA LEU A 738 38.99 20.51 -14.11
C LEU A 738 39.78 19.20 -14.06
N GLU A 739 39.08 18.08 -13.85
CA GLU A 739 39.65 16.73 -13.85
C GLU A 739 40.37 16.42 -15.16
N ALA A 740 39.74 16.76 -16.29
CA ALA A 740 40.33 16.53 -17.60
C ALA A 740 41.65 17.30 -17.80
N LYS A 741 41.69 18.58 -17.38
CA LYS A 741 42.91 19.40 -17.44
C LYS A 741 44.03 18.83 -16.60
N ILE A 742 43.74 18.45 -15.35
CA ILE A 742 44.73 17.88 -14.43
C ILE A 742 45.31 16.60 -15.01
N ALA A 743 44.45 15.66 -15.42
CA ALA A 743 44.89 14.38 -15.95
C ALA A 743 45.73 14.53 -17.24
N ILE A 744 45.30 15.36 -18.19
CA ILE A 744 46.07 15.61 -19.42
C ILE A 744 47.40 16.30 -19.12
N ALA A 745 47.42 17.28 -18.21
CA ALA A 745 48.66 17.95 -17.83
C ALA A 745 49.66 16.99 -17.18
N MET A 746 49.20 16.14 -16.26
CA MET A 746 50.03 15.09 -15.65
C MET A 746 50.61 14.13 -16.69
N ILE A 747 49.78 13.68 -17.63
CA ILE A 747 50.23 12.75 -18.68
C ILE A 747 51.27 13.43 -19.59
N LEU A 748 50.99 14.63 -20.08
CA LEU A 748 51.87 15.36 -21.00
C LEU A 748 53.22 15.71 -20.39
N LYS A 749 53.27 15.93 -19.07
CA LYS A 749 54.51 16.23 -18.35
C LYS A 749 55.48 15.04 -18.30
N HIS A 750 54.96 13.82 -18.27
CA HIS A 750 55.78 12.62 -18.07
C HIS A 750 55.90 11.73 -19.31
N TYR A 751 54.99 11.88 -20.28
CA TYR A 751 54.89 10.99 -21.43
C TYR A 751 54.62 11.76 -22.72
N SER A 752 55.26 11.30 -23.80
CA SER A 752 54.73 11.47 -25.15
C SER A 752 54.05 10.18 -25.59
N PHE A 753 53.07 10.25 -26.49
CA PHE A 753 52.29 9.07 -26.85
C PHE A 753 51.82 9.09 -28.31
N GLY A 754 51.67 7.88 -28.87
CA GLY A 754 51.26 7.65 -30.26
C GLY A 754 50.20 6.54 -30.37
N LEU A 755 49.54 6.43 -31.52
CA LEU A 755 48.59 5.35 -31.77
C LEU A 755 49.35 4.03 -31.99
N SER A 756 48.90 2.97 -31.33
CA SER A 756 49.33 1.62 -31.66
C SER A 756 48.80 1.21 -33.04
N PRO A 757 49.55 0.43 -33.84
CA PRO A 757 49.02 -0.21 -35.05
C PRO A 757 47.77 -1.08 -34.80
N SER A 758 47.55 -1.53 -33.56
CA SER A 758 46.36 -2.29 -33.15
C SER A 758 45.15 -1.43 -32.79
N TYR A 759 45.22 -0.10 -32.95
CA TYR A 759 44.08 0.78 -32.70
C TYR A 759 43.05 0.69 -33.84
N ALA A 760 41.80 0.45 -33.48
CA ALA A 760 40.66 0.47 -34.40
C ALA A 760 39.71 1.62 -34.06
N HIS A 761 39.52 2.56 -34.99
CA HIS A 761 38.64 3.69 -34.79
C HIS A 761 37.17 3.27 -34.98
N ALA A 762 36.46 3.09 -33.87
CA ALA A 762 35.03 2.80 -33.86
C ALA A 762 34.39 3.43 -32.62
N PRO A 763 33.59 4.51 -32.75
CA PRO A 763 32.83 5.06 -31.63
C PRO A 763 31.66 4.14 -31.23
N HIS A 764 31.47 3.93 -29.94
CA HIS A 764 30.34 3.15 -29.40
C HIS A 764 29.04 3.97 -29.45
N PRO A 765 27.89 3.36 -29.81
CA PRO A 765 26.64 4.10 -30.03
C PRO A 765 25.90 4.51 -28.75
N LEU A 766 26.21 3.99 -27.57
CA LEU A 766 25.49 4.37 -26.33
C LEU A 766 26.04 5.65 -25.69
N LEU A 767 27.37 5.70 -25.56
CA LEU A 767 28.19 6.84 -25.15
C LEU A 767 29.31 6.87 -26.17
N LEU A 768 29.62 8.03 -26.75
CA LEU A 768 30.69 8.14 -27.74
C LEU A 768 32.03 7.93 -27.07
N GLN A 769 32.42 6.68 -26.87
CA GLN A 769 33.72 6.21 -26.42
C GLN A 769 34.29 5.21 -27.44
N PRO A 770 35.60 4.94 -27.46
CA PRO A 770 36.16 3.94 -28.38
C PRO A 770 35.66 2.53 -28.04
N GLN A 771 34.91 1.91 -28.96
CA GLN A 771 34.29 0.59 -28.81
C GLN A 771 35.31 -0.53 -28.52
N TYR A 772 36.51 -0.42 -29.06
CA TYR A 772 37.58 -1.41 -28.90
C TYR A 772 38.72 -0.91 -27.99
N GLY A 773 38.47 0.13 -27.19
CA GLY A 773 39.48 0.79 -26.37
C GLY A 773 40.45 1.67 -27.15
N ALA A 774 41.40 2.28 -26.44
CA ALA A 774 42.43 3.16 -26.99
C ALA A 774 43.81 2.54 -26.82
N HIS A 775 44.25 1.76 -27.81
CA HIS A 775 45.59 1.18 -27.81
C HIS A 775 46.63 2.26 -28.17
N LEU A 776 47.37 2.72 -27.17
CA LEU A 776 48.38 3.76 -27.29
C LEU A 776 49.78 3.21 -26.97
N ILE A 777 50.80 3.79 -27.59
CA ILE A 777 52.21 3.57 -27.23
C ILE A 777 52.65 4.76 -26.40
N LEU A 778 53.07 4.53 -25.16
CA LEU A 778 53.59 5.55 -24.27
C LEU A 778 55.13 5.55 -24.33
N TYR A 779 55.70 6.73 -24.49
CA TYR A 779 57.14 6.97 -24.42
C TYR A 779 57.39 7.85 -23.21
N LYS A 780 58.14 7.33 -22.23
CA LYS A 780 58.53 8.09 -21.05
C LYS A 780 59.49 9.20 -21.47
N LEU A 781 59.22 10.43 -21.02
CA LEU A 781 60.13 11.55 -21.21
C LEU A 781 61.23 11.50 -20.13
N GLU A 782 62.48 11.63 -20.56
CA GLU A 782 63.59 11.84 -19.62
C GLU A 782 63.48 13.27 -19.04
N LYS A 783 63.73 13.40 -17.73
CA LYS A 783 63.56 14.67 -16.99
C LYS A 783 64.58 15.72 -17.38
#